data_AF-A0A4R9K4J0-F1
#
_entry.id   AF-A0A4R9K4J0-F1
#
_cell.length_a   1.000
_cell.length_b   1.000
_cell.length_c   1.000
_cell.angle_alpha   90.00
_cell.angle_beta   90.00
_cell.angle_gamma   90.00
#
_symmetry.space_group_name_H-M   'P 1'
#
loop_
_entity.id
_entity.type
_entity.pdbx_description
1 polymer ?
#
loop_
_entity_poly.entity_id
_entity_poly.type
_entity_poly.pdbx_seq_one_letter_code
_entity_poly.pdbx_strand_id
1 'polypeptide(L)'
;MTQKKKMVKPKQIKKKEKPEKNSKKIEEPKKFGKSKKDSEEVSLLQKIREAKDKVFKKKKDHKSSRSPKLEIFEPEKKSNFSPIPKKEKKNKSFKQEETKTTKEGSNFSKKEVFSKPKSQTFSPKEKPSYSKKESHVPGSKPKYFDRRSGSHDWERENEPGRKLLKFFRSNAGKVLSMQEVYSKFIAHAGKKKGFRRERWEAQEQKRSAEEILIFFEKEGLIEVQKKNIIVRPNQTLQGTISLSKKGDGFVKLTTGTEVFVPGQYTSSAIQGDLVEILPSGIGRKGKLEGEVLSVLRRGRELYRMKVTDKDHKFIIGTFLDMEGDLKEGFLPRKTLLQDLQDEISIGDVLVVTLKQDSDHEKNLYEAHFVRFESDTKEDTDLMRMLMKYNYSILYPDEVKLEDLPDEVEESSVANWGTRVDLRDLKSITIDGEYSKDFDDAISFVDEGKKIRFYVHIADVSHYVRPGSDLDIEAYARATSVYLGSRVVPMLPPELSENLCSLVAKKNRLAFTVEMEADWSGTIFHAKFYKSIIKVDERYTYNRAEEEIKAGDPNNWIFQMMKFADILRKRRLNSGRVDLNLKENKVVTDSDHNVVEIKPVDRLQAHILIEEFMLSANIKVAEFIRKKERPTLYRVHEPMDVEKLEMLNSFLRLNGVNAQLQDTNYESIRHVLQVIEGSPSERLFNISLLRSFMQAYYSGEQLGHWGLGFKDYCHFTSPIRRYPDLVCHRVLESILLSEENPYSEEDIKVMGLHTSHEERKATDSERDYYKLKACRFLEKTGIKEFTATLIGFKSAVAFVELNNPPVEAVIPAIEFTDEGELQAETDFTFYSKKYTKQYSLGETFPVELDRIDFEEIKIYVKLKKFQKKG
;
A
#
# COMPACT_ATOMS: atom_id res chain seq x y z
N MET A 1 45.53 -17.72 35.14
CA MET A 1 45.83 -17.78 36.60
C MET A 1 44.77 -16.99 37.38
N THR A 2 44.66 -17.20 38.69
CA THR A 2 43.48 -16.80 39.50
C THR A 2 43.66 -15.51 40.31
N GLN A 3 42.67 -14.60 40.26
CA GLN A 3 42.34 -13.64 41.34
C GLN A 3 40.81 -13.59 41.46
N LYS A 4 40.17 -14.29 42.41
CA LYS A 4 39.93 -13.97 43.85
C LYS A 4 38.98 -12.78 44.09
N LYS A 5 37.74 -13.13 44.48
CA LYS A 5 36.68 -12.25 45.00
C LYS A 5 37.09 -11.51 46.28
N LYS A 6 36.46 -10.36 46.56
CA LYS A 6 36.04 -9.96 47.92
C LYS A 6 34.75 -9.14 47.88
N MET A 7 33.91 -9.29 48.90
CA MET A 7 32.61 -8.63 49.04
C MET A 7 32.70 -7.45 50.02
N VAL A 8 31.85 -6.43 49.83
CA VAL A 8 31.43 -5.50 50.89
C VAL A 8 29.91 -5.26 50.77
N LYS A 9 29.20 -5.24 51.90
CA LYS A 9 27.79 -4.82 52.01
C LYS A 9 27.69 -3.59 52.96
N PRO A 10 26.59 -2.81 52.90
CA PRO A 10 26.59 -1.42 53.38
C PRO A 10 26.47 -1.26 54.91
N LYS A 11 26.77 -0.05 55.41
CA LYS A 11 26.50 0.39 56.79
C LYS A 11 25.39 1.46 56.82
N GLN A 12 24.55 1.39 57.86
CA GLN A 12 23.55 2.40 58.23
C GLN A 12 24.09 3.40 59.27
N ILE A 13 23.50 4.59 59.32
CA ILE A 13 23.32 5.51 60.49
C ILE A 13 22.27 6.56 60.01
N LYS A 14 21.05 6.68 60.58
CA LYS A 14 20.65 7.33 61.87
C LYS A 14 20.93 8.85 61.87
N LYS A 15 20.06 9.77 62.34
CA LYS A 15 18.83 9.66 63.18
C LYS A 15 18.09 11.04 63.24
N LYS A 16 16.75 11.06 63.45
CA LYS A 16 15.97 12.14 64.16
C LYS A 16 15.95 13.57 63.52
N GLU A 17 15.07 14.54 63.85
CA GLU A 17 13.89 14.61 64.75
C GLU A 17 12.81 15.62 64.23
N LYS A 18 11.66 15.74 64.92
CA LYS A 18 10.56 16.74 64.80
C LYS A 18 10.21 17.24 66.24
N PRO A 19 9.53 18.37 66.55
CA PRO A 19 8.20 18.72 65.97
C PRO A 19 7.72 20.23 66.02
N GLU A 20 6.45 20.50 65.62
CA GLU A 20 5.54 21.65 65.98
C GLU A 20 5.95 23.13 65.67
N LYS A 21 5.08 24.16 65.50
CA LYS A 21 3.60 24.30 65.29
C LYS A 21 3.22 25.67 64.65
N ASN A 22 1.96 25.78 64.18
CA ASN A 22 1.09 26.98 64.06
C ASN A 22 1.33 28.14 63.05
N SER A 23 0.48 28.13 62.00
CA SER A 23 -0.41 29.23 61.54
C SER A 23 0.13 30.56 60.95
N LYS A 24 -0.34 30.89 59.73
CA LYS A 24 -1.34 31.97 59.49
C LYS A 24 -1.86 32.06 58.04
N LYS A 25 -3.19 32.29 57.93
CA LYS A 25 -4.01 32.93 56.88
C LYS A 25 -3.86 32.58 55.38
N ILE A 26 -5.02 32.62 54.71
CA ILE A 26 -5.26 32.53 53.28
C ILE A 26 -5.40 33.96 52.71
N GLU A 27 -4.94 34.20 51.48
CA GLU A 27 -5.39 35.32 50.63
C GLU A 27 -5.81 34.80 49.24
N GLU A 28 -6.81 35.43 48.62
CA GLU A 28 -7.39 35.01 47.34
C GLU A 28 -6.70 35.67 46.13
N PRO A 29 -6.43 34.92 45.03
CA PRO A 29 -6.11 35.54 43.74
C PRO A 29 -7.38 36.12 43.08
N LYS A 30 -7.26 37.31 42.51
CA LYS A 30 -8.39 38.12 42.02
C LYS A 30 -9.02 37.58 40.74
N LYS A 31 -10.36 37.64 40.65
CA LYS A 31 -11.12 37.37 39.43
C LYS A 31 -10.85 38.43 38.35
N PHE A 32 -10.49 38.01 37.14
CA PHE A 32 -10.67 38.81 35.93
C PHE A 32 -12.06 38.53 35.33
N GLY A 33 -12.69 39.56 34.73
CA GLY A 33 -14.06 39.48 34.21
C GLY A 33 -14.15 38.84 32.82
N LYS A 34 -15.19 38.02 32.59
CA LYS A 34 -15.56 37.54 31.25
C LYS A 34 -16.19 38.64 30.39
N SER A 35 -16.07 38.50 29.07
CA SER A 35 -16.67 39.45 28.13
C SER A 35 -18.17 39.21 27.96
N LYS A 36 -18.92 40.23 27.50
CA LYS A 36 -20.36 40.08 27.21
C LYS A 36 -20.66 39.28 25.93
N LYS A 37 -19.69 39.05 25.04
CA LYS A 37 -19.90 38.24 23.82
C LYS A 37 -20.12 36.76 24.14
N ASP A 38 -19.33 36.23 25.06
CA ASP A 38 -19.25 34.81 25.41
C ASP A 38 -20.64 34.26 25.84
N SER A 39 -21.48 35.11 26.45
CA SER A 39 -22.85 34.76 26.88
C SER A 39 -23.88 34.68 25.74
N GLU A 40 -23.66 35.37 24.61
CA GLU A 40 -24.61 35.37 23.50
C GLU A 40 -24.39 34.18 22.57
N GLU A 41 -23.14 33.78 22.33
CA GLU A 41 -22.81 32.61 21.51
C GLU A 41 -23.28 31.29 22.17
N VAL A 42 -23.12 31.15 23.49
CA VAL A 42 -23.65 29.99 24.24
C VAL A 42 -25.19 29.94 24.15
N SER A 43 -25.87 31.09 24.23
CA SER A 43 -27.34 31.17 24.05
C SER A 43 -27.78 30.76 22.64
N LEU A 44 -26.99 31.09 21.61
CA LEU A 44 -27.27 30.74 20.22
C LEU A 44 -27.06 29.23 19.97
N LEU A 45 -25.96 28.67 20.45
CA LEU A 45 -25.63 27.25 20.32
C LEU A 45 -26.67 26.35 21.00
N GLN A 46 -27.16 26.74 22.19
CA GLN A 46 -28.20 25.98 22.89
C GLN A 46 -29.54 25.99 22.13
N LYS A 47 -29.94 27.12 21.55
CA LYS A 47 -31.12 27.23 20.68
C LYS A 47 -30.99 26.39 19.40
N ILE A 48 -29.80 26.32 18.80
CA ILE A 48 -29.52 25.46 17.64
C ILE A 48 -29.65 23.97 18.01
N ARG A 49 -29.24 23.57 19.22
CA ARG A 49 -29.37 22.19 19.73
C ARG A 49 -30.84 21.80 19.89
N GLU A 50 -31.64 22.64 20.58
CA GLU A 50 -33.09 22.43 20.72
C GLU A 50 -33.85 22.40 19.38
N ALA A 51 -33.40 23.16 18.39
CA ALA A 51 -33.98 23.15 17.05
C ALA A 51 -33.72 21.80 16.33
N LYS A 52 -32.51 21.25 16.43
CA LYS A 52 -32.17 19.92 15.87
C LYS A 52 -32.99 18.81 16.51
N ASP A 53 -33.16 18.82 17.83
CA ASP A 53 -33.94 17.78 18.54
C ASP A 53 -35.44 17.81 18.18
N LYS A 54 -36.01 19.00 17.96
CA LYS A 54 -37.39 19.17 17.47
C LYS A 54 -37.57 18.65 16.03
N VAL A 55 -36.55 18.75 15.18
CA VAL A 55 -36.55 18.15 13.82
C VAL A 55 -36.42 16.63 13.89
N PHE A 56 -35.60 16.10 14.81
CA PHE A 56 -35.43 14.65 14.97
C PHE A 56 -36.69 13.95 15.48
N LYS A 57 -37.40 14.51 16.46
CA LYS A 57 -38.69 13.93 16.92
C LYS A 57 -39.72 13.86 15.79
N LYS A 58 -39.91 14.95 15.02
CA LYS A 58 -40.84 14.97 13.88
C LYS A 58 -40.55 13.95 12.77
N LYS A 59 -39.37 13.33 12.71
CA LYS A 59 -39.06 12.24 11.77
C LYS A 59 -39.42 10.84 12.29
N LYS A 60 -39.61 10.63 13.60
CA LYS A 60 -40.03 9.32 14.14
C LYS A 60 -41.55 9.09 14.00
N ASP A 61 -42.37 10.11 14.19
CA ASP A 61 -43.83 9.96 14.26
C ASP A 61 -44.51 9.67 12.90
N HIS A 62 -43.80 9.75 11.78
CA HIS A 62 -44.36 9.58 10.43
C HIS A 62 -44.08 8.22 9.75
N LYS A 63 -43.56 7.21 10.48
CA LYS A 63 -43.40 5.83 9.98
C LYS A 63 -44.11 4.76 10.84
N SER A 64 -45.36 5.01 11.21
CA SER A 64 -46.26 3.96 11.71
C SER A 64 -47.62 3.98 10.99
N SER A 65 -47.79 3.12 9.98
CA SER A 65 -49.07 2.56 9.50
C SER A 65 -48.84 1.70 8.24
N ARG A 66 -49.82 0.83 7.93
CA ARG A 66 -49.90 -0.02 6.71
C ARG A 66 -48.88 -1.17 6.58
N SER A 67 -49.04 -2.16 7.44
CA SER A 67 -48.86 -3.56 7.04
C SER A 67 -50.13 -4.08 6.33
N PRO A 68 -50.01 -4.83 5.21
CA PRO A 68 -50.99 -5.82 4.80
C PRO A 68 -50.52 -7.24 5.16
N LYS A 69 -51.45 -8.13 5.49
CA LYS A 69 -51.17 -9.58 5.60
C LYS A 69 -50.96 -10.17 4.21
N LEU A 70 -50.12 -11.19 4.10
CA LEU A 70 -50.14 -12.18 3.02
C LEU A 70 -49.89 -13.57 3.62
N GLU A 71 -50.43 -14.60 2.97
CA GLU A 71 -50.74 -15.88 3.60
C GLU A 71 -49.65 -16.94 3.40
N ILE A 72 -49.66 -17.94 4.27
CA ILE A 72 -48.77 -19.10 4.22
C ILE A 72 -49.23 -20.04 3.10
N PHE A 73 -48.35 -20.38 2.18
CA PHE A 73 -48.51 -21.53 1.28
C PHE A 73 -47.18 -22.29 1.13
N GLU A 74 -47.15 -23.52 1.61
CA GLU A 74 -46.19 -24.52 1.17
C GLU A 74 -46.56 -25.02 -0.24
N PRO A 75 -45.59 -25.52 -1.02
CA PRO A 75 -45.87 -26.63 -1.91
C PRO A 75 -44.91 -27.83 -1.72
N GLU A 76 -45.43 -29.01 -2.02
CA GLU A 76 -44.80 -30.32 -1.72
C GLU A 76 -43.56 -30.67 -2.55
N LYS A 77 -42.84 -31.70 -2.07
CA LYS A 77 -41.90 -32.50 -2.87
C LYS A 77 -42.63 -33.24 -4.00
N LYS A 78 -42.05 -33.27 -5.21
CA LYS A 78 -42.17 -34.37 -6.20
C LYS A 78 -40.92 -34.41 -7.09
N SER A 79 -40.73 -35.51 -7.82
CA SER A 79 -39.40 -35.99 -8.23
C SER A 79 -39.31 -36.58 -9.65
N ASN A 80 -38.06 -36.90 -10.03
CA ASN A 80 -37.61 -37.85 -11.07
C ASN A 80 -37.32 -37.32 -12.49
N PHE A 81 -36.47 -38.10 -13.17
CA PHE A 81 -35.90 -37.99 -14.53
C PHE A 81 -34.86 -36.84 -14.70
N SER A 82 -33.57 -37.06 -14.95
CA SER A 82 -32.78 -38.06 -15.73
C SER A 82 -32.68 -37.73 -17.24
N PRO A 83 -31.53 -38.02 -17.90
CA PRO A 83 -30.94 -37.05 -18.86
C PRO A 83 -30.66 -37.59 -20.28
N ILE A 84 -29.91 -36.82 -21.09
CA ILE A 84 -29.23 -37.18 -22.37
C ILE A 84 -30.23 -37.23 -23.56
N PRO A 85 -29.94 -36.61 -24.75
CA PRO A 85 -28.74 -36.96 -25.55
C PRO A 85 -27.96 -35.85 -26.29
N LYS A 86 -26.70 -36.18 -26.59
CA LYS A 86 -25.84 -35.53 -27.60
C LYS A 86 -26.33 -35.85 -29.02
N LYS A 87 -26.02 -35.00 -30.00
CA LYS A 87 -25.92 -35.40 -31.43
C LYS A 87 -24.69 -34.80 -32.11
N GLU A 88 -24.00 -35.67 -32.84
CA GLU A 88 -23.02 -35.35 -33.88
C GLU A 88 -23.75 -34.95 -35.19
N LYS A 89 -23.19 -34.64 -36.37
CA LYS A 89 -21.83 -34.69 -36.98
C LYS A 89 -21.91 -33.97 -38.35
N LYS A 90 -20.80 -33.44 -38.91
CA LYS A 90 -20.29 -33.71 -40.30
C LYS A 90 -19.33 -32.63 -40.84
N ASN A 91 -18.46 -33.08 -41.75
CA ASN A 91 -17.38 -32.31 -42.39
C ASN A 91 -17.78 -31.76 -43.76
N LYS A 92 -17.08 -30.70 -44.23
CA LYS A 92 -16.67 -30.41 -45.62
C LYS A 92 -15.73 -29.17 -45.63
N SER A 93 -15.00 -28.86 -46.70
CA SER A 93 -13.77 -29.53 -47.15
C SER A 93 -13.09 -28.69 -48.26
N PHE A 94 -11.77 -28.50 -48.20
CA PHE A 94 -10.84 -28.10 -49.30
C PHE A 94 -11.31 -27.11 -50.39
N LYS A 95 -10.54 -26.03 -50.58
CA LYS A 95 -9.61 -25.93 -51.73
C LYS A 95 -8.61 -24.76 -51.61
N GLN A 96 -7.47 -24.91 -52.28
CA GLN A 96 -6.59 -23.82 -52.72
C GLN A 96 -6.92 -23.49 -54.19
N GLU A 97 -6.54 -22.30 -54.67
CA GLU A 97 -6.25 -22.09 -56.09
C GLU A 97 -5.22 -20.95 -56.28
N GLU A 98 -4.42 -21.01 -57.35
CA GLU A 98 -3.29 -20.11 -57.62
C GLU A 98 -3.70 -18.83 -58.37
N THR A 99 -2.80 -17.83 -58.44
CA THR A 99 -2.48 -17.21 -59.75
C THR A 99 -1.08 -16.57 -59.77
N LYS A 100 -0.49 -16.45 -60.96
CA LYS A 100 0.91 -16.01 -61.21
C LYS A 100 0.95 -14.82 -62.16
N THR A 101 1.82 -13.84 -61.89
CA THR A 101 2.43 -12.90 -62.88
C THR A 101 3.69 -12.27 -62.24
N THR A 102 4.93 -12.70 -62.52
CA THR A 102 5.79 -12.54 -63.72
C THR A 102 6.51 -11.18 -63.89
N LYS A 103 7.86 -11.22 -63.84
CA LYS A 103 8.83 -10.34 -64.55
C LYS A 103 8.90 -8.86 -64.09
N GLU A 104 9.99 -8.10 -64.27
CA GLU A 104 11.32 -8.36 -64.86
C GLU A 104 12.43 -7.50 -64.17
N GLY A 105 13.66 -7.47 -64.70
CA GLY A 105 14.79 -6.66 -64.16
C GLY A 105 14.68 -5.13 -64.39
N SER A 106 15.72 -4.31 -64.19
CA SER A 106 17.16 -4.60 -64.05
C SER A 106 17.97 -3.40 -63.47
N ASN A 107 19.28 -3.60 -63.28
CA ASN A 107 20.37 -2.64 -63.03
C ASN A 107 20.14 -1.13 -63.30
N PHE A 108 20.73 -0.25 -62.48
CA PHE A 108 21.94 0.52 -62.87
C PHE A 108 22.67 1.17 -61.66
N SER A 109 23.74 1.95 -61.91
CA SER A 109 24.79 2.34 -60.94
C SER A 109 25.31 3.79 -61.11
N LYS A 110 26.25 4.22 -60.25
CA LYS A 110 27.04 5.50 -60.19
C LYS A 110 26.42 6.59 -59.27
N LYS A 111 27.17 7.29 -58.39
CA LYS A 111 28.32 8.25 -58.56
C LYS A 111 27.90 9.48 -59.41
N GLU A 112 28.22 10.76 -59.13
CA GLU A 112 28.95 11.51 -58.07
C GLU A 112 28.52 13.02 -58.21
N VAL A 113 28.95 14.10 -57.51
CA VAL A 113 30.14 14.46 -56.70
C VAL A 113 29.82 15.58 -55.66
N PHE A 114 30.83 16.26 -55.08
CA PHE A 114 30.78 17.39 -54.11
C PHE A 114 30.13 18.71 -54.59
N SER A 115 29.68 19.55 -53.64
CA SER A 115 30.12 20.97 -53.54
C SER A 115 29.88 21.64 -52.16
N LYS A 116 30.64 22.71 -51.91
CA LYS A 116 30.70 23.67 -50.77
C LYS A 116 31.22 25.00 -51.38
N PRO A 117 31.36 26.14 -50.67
CA PRO A 117 30.76 26.62 -49.40
C PRO A 117 30.19 28.07 -49.57
N LYS A 118 29.83 28.78 -48.47
CA LYS A 118 30.47 30.06 -48.03
C LYS A 118 29.80 30.69 -46.80
N SER A 119 30.44 31.73 -46.26
CA SER A 119 30.14 32.46 -45.02
C SER A 119 30.24 33.98 -45.23
N GLN A 120 29.64 34.78 -44.34
CA GLN A 120 30.04 36.13 -43.82
C GLN A 120 28.80 36.88 -43.24
N THR A 121 28.71 37.11 -41.93
CA THR A 121 29.15 38.31 -41.15
C THR A 121 28.47 39.64 -41.49
N PHE A 122 27.87 40.31 -40.49
CA PHE A 122 28.07 41.75 -40.21
C PHE A 122 27.57 42.12 -38.78
N SER A 123 27.86 43.35 -38.33
CA SER A 123 27.93 43.76 -36.91
C SER A 123 26.96 44.95 -36.58
N PRO A 124 26.95 45.62 -35.41
CA PRO A 124 25.70 46.03 -34.75
C PRO A 124 25.41 47.56 -34.69
N LYS A 125 24.22 47.94 -34.20
CA LYS A 125 23.94 49.26 -33.59
C LYS A 125 23.01 49.21 -32.37
N GLU A 126 23.49 49.84 -31.30
CA GLU A 126 22.86 50.76 -30.31
C GLU A 126 21.41 50.60 -29.80
N LYS A 127 21.21 51.01 -28.54
CA LYS A 127 19.91 51.17 -27.85
C LYS A 127 19.81 52.57 -27.20
N PRO A 128 18.61 53.15 -27.05
CA PRO A 128 18.31 54.10 -25.97
C PRO A 128 17.93 53.36 -24.67
N SER A 129 17.91 54.09 -23.56
CA SER A 129 17.62 53.59 -22.21
C SER A 129 16.17 53.86 -21.76
N TYR A 130 15.70 53.13 -20.74
CA TYR A 130 14.85 53.67 -19.67
C TYR A 130 14.93 52.76 -18.44
N SER A 131 14.62 53.29 -17.26
CA SER A 131 14.82 52.63 -15.96
C SER A 131 13.52 52.44 -15.16
N LYS A 132 13.47 51.36 -14.37
CA LYS A 132 12.72 51.26 -13.10
C LYS A 132 13.30 50.12 -12.25
N LYS A 133 12.99 50.13 -10.95
CA LYS A 133 13.57 49.22 -9.96
C LYS A 133 12.74 47.94 -9.83
N GLU A 134 13.41 46.81 -9.68
CA GLU A 134 12.77 45.51 -9.39
C GLU A 134 13.33 44.90 -8.11
N SER A 135 12.47 44.24 -7.34
CA SER A 135 12.85 43.28 -6.29
C SER A 135 12.98 41.89 -6.91
N HIS A 136 14.13 41.62 -7.52
CA HIS A 136 14.37 40.40 -8.30
C HIS A 136 14.64 39.18 -7.40
N VAL A 137 13.99 38.05 -7.69
CA VAL A 137 14.38 36.71 -7.23
C VAL A 137 15.39 36.13 -8.24
N PRO A 138 16.35 35.27 -7.85
CA PRO A 138 17.39 34.80 -8.78
C PRO A 138 16.86 33.78 -9.82
N GLY A 139 16.46 34.26 -11.01
CA GLY A 139 16.04 33.41 -12.13
C GLY A 139 17.11 33.27 -13.22
N SER A 140 17.55 32.05 -13.51
CA SER A 140 18.45 31.78 -14.65
C SER A 140 17.67 31.88 -15.98
N LYS A 141 18.21 32.57 -16.99
CA LYS A 141 17.48 32.86 -18.24
C LYS A 141 17.41 31.61 -19.15
N PRO A 142 16.22 31.04 -19.41
CA PRO A 142 16.10 29.90 -20.31
C PRO A 142 16.32 30.32 -21.78
N LYS A 143 17.02 29.50 -22.56
CA LYS A 143 17.09 29.65 -24.01
C LYS A 143 15.80 29.12 -24.64
N TYR A 144 15.06 29.98 -25.34
CA TYR A 144 13.89 29.57 -26.12
C TYR A 144 14.30 28.57 -27.22
N PHE A 145 13.86 27.32 -27.09
CA PHE A 145 13.83 26.35 -28.18
C PHE A 145 12.46 26.43 -28.87
N ASP A 146 12.38 27.15 -29.99
CA ASP A 146 11.20 27.11 -30.86
C ASP A 146 11.10 25.71 -31.52
N ARG A 147 9.94 25.06 -31.38
CA ARG A 147 9.65 23.75 -31.98
C ARG A 147 8.27 23.74 -32.62
N ARG A 148 8.26 23.64 -33.95
CA ARG A 148 7.08 23.44 -34.78
C ARG A 148 6.48 22.04 -34.54
N SER A 149 5.26 21.95 -34.02
CA SER A 149 4.56 20.67 -33.76
C SER A 149 3.09 20.61 -34.23
N GLY A 150 2.66 21.54 -35.09
CA GLY A 150 1.24 21.77 -35.45
C GLY A 150 0.46 20.63 -36.13
N SER A 151 1.01 19.41 -36.22
CA SER A 151 0.35 18.22 -36.78
C SER A 151 -0.22 17.26 -35.70
N HIS A 152 0.13 17.41 -34.42
CA HIS A 152 -0.32 16.49 -33.36
C HIS A 152 -1.45 17.03 -32.47
N ASP A 153 -1.61 18.35 -32.36
CA ASP A 153 -2.61 18.93 -31.46
C ASP A 153 -4.01 19.04 -32.09
N TRP A 154 -4.13 19.13 -33.42
CA TRP A 154 -5.44 19.17 -34.09
C TRP A 154 -6.24 17.87 -33.95
N GLU A 155 -5.57 16.71 -33.85
CA GLU A 155 -6.20 15.42 -33.53
C GLU A 155 -6.71 15.42 -32.08
N ARG A 156 -5.87 15.87 -31.14
CA ARG A 156 -6.19 15.96 -29.70
C ARG A 156 -7.37 16.88 -29.44
N GLU A 157 -7.41 18.05 -30.08
CA GLU A 157 -8.54 18.99 -29.98
C GLU A 157 -9.86 18.42 -30.52
N ASN A 158 -9.79 17.43 -31.42
CA ASN A 158 -10.97 16.81 -32.02
C ASN A 158 -11.54 15.63 -31.23
N GLU A 159 -10.86 15.18 -30.19
CA GLU A 159 -11.23 14.06 -29.33
C GLU A 159 -12.61 14.27 -28.65
N PRO A 160 -13.52 13.27 -28.66
CA PRO A 160 -14.89 13.42 -28.14
C PRO A 160 -14.97 13.77 -26.64
N GLY A 161 -14.09 13.23 -25.79
CA GLY A 161 -14.03 13.54 -24.37
C GLY A 161 -13.71 15.02 -24.12
N ARG A 162 -12.66 15.54 -24.78
CA ARG A 162 -12.31 16.97 -24.81
C ARG A 162 -13.49 17.88 -25.20
N LYS A 163 -14.27 17.49 -26.21
CA LYS A 163 -15.43 18.28 -26.68
C LYS A 163 -16.56 18.31 -25.65
N LEU A 164 -16.90 17.18 -25.04
CA LEU A 164 -17.91 17.13 -23.97
C LEU A 164 -17.48 17.91 -22.73
N LEU A 165 -16.22 17.78 -22.28
CA LEU A 165 -15.71 18.52 -21.12
C LEU A 165 -15.70 20.03 -21.36
N LYS A 166 -15.26 20.50 -22.55
CA LYS A 166 -15.38 21.92 -22.92
C LYS A 166 -16.85 22.39 -22.92
N PHE A 167 -17.78 21.59 -23.46
CA PHE A 167 -19.20 21.94 -23.53
C PHE A 167 -19.89 21.97 -22.15
N PHE A 168 -19.57 21.04 -21.26
CA PHE A 168 -20.09 21.02 -19.90
C PHE A 168 -19.52 22.17 -19.05
N ARG A 169 -18.22 22.49 -19.14
CA ARG A 169 -17.66 23.70 -18.50
C ARG A 169 -18.37 24.99 -18.92
N SER A 170 -18.70 25.16 -20.22
CA SER A 170 -19.48 26.31 -20.71
C SER A 170 -20.95 26.34 -20.25
N ASN A 171 -21.43 25.28 -19.59
CA ASN A 171 -22.80 25.10 -19.12
C ASN A 171 -22.88 24.62 -17.66
N ALA A 172 -21.83 24.81 -16.87
CA ALA A 172 -21.79 24.46 -15.46
C ALA A 172 -22.97 25.09 -14.70
N GLY A 173 -23.65 24.28 -13.87
CA GLY A 173 -24.85 24.68 -13.14
C GLY A 173 -26.15 24.74 -13.97
N LYS A 174 -26.13 24.43 -15.26
CA LYS A 174 -27.33 24.41 -16.13
C LYS A 174 -27.89 22.99 -16.27
N VAL A 175 -29.19 22.93 -16.60
CA VAL A 175 -29.84 21.72 -17.11
C VAL A 175 -29.81 21.78 -18.64
N LEU A 176 -29.34 20.71 -19.27
CA LEU A 176 -29.28 20.52 -20.71
C LEU A 176 -30.17 19.32 -21.10
N SER A 177 -30.73 19.30 -22.31
CA SER A 177 -31.33 18.09 -22.86
C SER A 177 -30.26 17.16 -23.47
N MET A 178 -30.53 15.85 -23.46
CA MET A 178 -29.75 14.86 -24.20
C MET A 178 -29.62 15.20 -25.69
N GLN A 179 -30.64 15.85 -26.29
CA GLN A 179 -30.60 16.25 -27.71
C GLN A 179 -29.61 17.41 -27.96
N GLU A 180 -29.45 18.34 -27.02
CA GLU A 180 -28.43 19.40 -27.11
C GLU A 180 -27.01 18.82 -26.97
N VAL A 181 -26.80 17.86 -26.06
CA VAL A 181 -25.53 17.16 -25.91
C VAL A 181 -25.20 16.36 -27.18
N TYR A 182 -26.11 15.53 -27.67
CA TYR A 182 -25.87 14.74 -28.89
C TYR A 182 -25.74 15.60 -30.15
N SER A 183 -26.43 16.73 -30.29
CA SER A 183 -26.30 17.62 -31.47
C SER A 183 -25.01 18.44 -31.48
N LYS A 184 -24.30 18.56 -30.34
CA LYS A 184 -22.92 19.06 -30.28
C LYS A 184 -21.87 17.98 -30.51
N PHE A 185 -22.19 16.73 -30.19
CA PHE A 185 -21.28 15.58 -30.34
C PHE A 185 -21.28 15.01 -31.77
N ILE A 186 -22.47 14.72 -32.30
CA ILE A 186 -22.68 14.19 -33.64
C ILE A 186 -22.42 15.34 -34.62
N ALA A 187 -21.24 15.31 -35.24
CA ALA A 187 -20.94 16.20 -36.36
C ALA A 187 -22.04 16.04 -37.43
N HIS A 188 -22.49 17.15 -38.02
CA HIS A 188 -23.40 17.09 -39.16
C HIS A 188 -22.71 16.36 -40.31
N ALA A 189 -23.05 15.07 -40.51
CA ALA A 189 -22.60 14.29 -41.66
C ALA A 189 -22.92 15.08 -42.93
N GLY A 190 -21.85 15.52 -43.62
CA GLY A 190 -21.97 16.49 -44.70
C GLY A 190 -22.88 15.94 -45.80
N LYS A 191 -23.89 16.71 -46.23
CA LYS A 191 -24.92 16.27 -47.18
C LYS A 191 -24.35 15.95 -48.59
N LYS A 192 -23.65 14.81 -48.76
CA LYS A 192 -23.26 14.19 -50.04
C LYS A 192 -22.65 12.77 -49.87
N LYS A 193 -23.52 11.76 -50.08
CA LYS A 193 -23.20 10.37 -50.50
C LYS A 193 -22.44 9.44 -49.51
N GLY A 194 -23.09 8.98 -48.43
CA GLY A 194 -22.55 7.87 -47.62
C GLY A 194 -23.54 7.01 -46.79
N PHE A 195 -24.85 7.10 -47.03
CA PHE A 195 -25.99 6.65 -46.18
C PHE A 195 -25.86 5.41 -45.26
N ARG A 196 -25.09 4.37 -45.61
CA ARG A 196 -24.84 3.22 -44.72
C ARG A 196 -23.65 3.43 -43.78
N ARG A 197 -22.56 4.02 -44.28
CA ARG A 197 -21.33 4.27 -43.53
C ARG A 197 -21.53 5.42 -42.52
N GLU A 198 -22.08 6.53 -42.99
CA GLU A 198 -22.44 7.69 -42.15
C GLU A 198 -23.32 7.29 -40.96
N ARG A 199 -24.27 6.36 -41.18
CA ARG A 199 -25.20 5.89 -40.15
C ARG A 199 -24.53 4.98 -39.11
N TRP A 200 -23.56 4.16 -39.52
CA TRP A 200 -22.77 3.36 -38.59
C TRP A 200 -21.80 4.24 -37.79
N GLU A 201 -21.08 5.16 -38.46
CA GLU A 201 -20.15 6.09 -37.81
C GLU A 201 -20.88 6.99 -36.78
N ALA A 202 -22.09 7.47 -37.10
CA ALA A 202 -22.92 8.23 -36.14
C ALA A 202 -23.47 7.37 -34.98
N GLN A 203 -23.70 6.07 -35.19
CA GLN A 203 -24.16 5.16 -34.14
C GLN A 203 -23.03 4.79 -33.18
N GLU A 204 -21.82 4.56 -33.69
CA GLU A 204 -20.62 4.30 -32.87
C GLU A 204 -20.19 5.55 -32.09
N GLN A 205 -20.28 6.73 -32.72
CA GLN A 205 -20.13 8.02 -32.02
C GLN A 205 -21.13 8.17 -30.88
N LYS A 206 -22.43 7.88 -31.11
CA LYS A 206 -23.44 7.96 -30.06
C LYS A 206 -23.14 7.01 -28.90
N ARG A 207 -22.71 5.77 -29.20
CA ARG A 207 -22.31 4.80 -28.17
C ARG A 207 -21.13 5.31 -27.34
N SER A 208 -20.08 5.82 -27.99
CA SER A 208 -18.92 6.42 -27.30
C SER A 208 -19.33 7.61 -26.43
N ALA A 209 -20.28 8.44 -26.87
CA ALA A 209 -20.85 9.50 -26.03
C ALA A 209 -21.57 8.93 -24.80
N GLU A 210 -22.38 7.88 -24.95
CA GLU A 210 -23.11 7.25 -23.83
C GLU A 210 -22.15 6.65 -22.79
N GLU A 211 -21.08 5.98 -23.22
CA GLU A 211 -20.02 5.44 -22.35
C GLU A 211 -19.28 6.58 -21.60
N ILE A 212 -18.99 7.70 -22.25
CA ILE A 212 -18.36 8.88 -21.64
C ILE A 212 -19.31 9.61 -20.66
N LEU A 213 -20.61 9.66 -20.94
CA LEU A 213 -21.60 10.28 -20.05
C LEU A 213 -21.77 9.49 -18.75
N ILE A 214 -21.83 8.16 -18.82
CA ILE A 214 -21.85 7.28 -17.64
C ILE A 214 -20.61 7.51 -16.77
N PHE A 215 -19.44 7.69 -17.40
CA PHE A 215 -18.21 8.01 -16.67
C PHE A 215 -18.29 9.39 -15.97
N PHE A 216 -18.73 10.46 -16.65
CA PHE A 216 -18.86 11.78 -16.02
C PHE A 216 -19.96 11.85 -14.94
N GLU A 217 -20.98 10.98 -15.00
CA GLU A 217 -21.95 10.81 -13.93
C GLU A 217 -21.35 10.08 -12.72
N LYS A 218 -20.60 8.97 -12.94
CA LYS A 218 -19.87 8.25 -11.89
C LYS A 218 -18.90 9.16 -11.13
N GLU A 219 -18.16 10.00 -11.85
CA GLU A 219 -17.21 10.96 -11.26
C GLU A 219 -17.90 12.26 -10.77
N GLY A 220 -19.23 12.35 -10.80
CA GLY A 220 -20.00 13.42 -10.19
C GLY A 220 -19.96 14.78 -10.91
N LEU A 221 -19.45 14.85 -12.15
CA LEU A 221 -19.42 16.08 -12.96
C LEU A 221 -20.80 16.44 -13.54
N ILE A 222 -21.66 15.43 -13.75
CA ILE A 222 -23.04 15.56 -14.23
C ILE A 222 -24.00 14.64 -13.46
N GLU A 223 -25.30 14.81 -13.67
CA GLU A 223 -26.38 13.93 -13.19
C GLU A 223 -27.42 13.73 -14.32
N VAL A 224 -27.76 12.48 -14.66
CA VAL A 224 -28.53 12.12 -15.86
C VAL A 224 -29.98 11.75 -15.51
N GLN A 225 -30.88 12.72 -15.68
CA GLN A 225 -32.31 12.57 -15.39
C GLN A 225 -33.13 12.26 -16.66
N LYS A 226 -33.11 10.98 -17.10
CA LYS A 226 -33.88 10.38 -18.22
C LYS A 226 -33.67 11.01 -19.61
N LYS A 227 -34.09 12.27 -19.80
CA LYS A 227 -33.94 13.07 -21.03
C LYS A 227 -33.04 14.29 -20.83
N ASN A 228 -32.73 14.64 -19.59
CA ASN A 228 -31.96 15.82 -19.22
C ASN A 228 -30.64 15.41 -18.56
N ILE A 229 -29.65 16.29 -18.64
CA ILE A 229 -28.37 16.21 -17.95
C ILE A 229 -28.24 17.50 -17.13
N ILE A 230 -28.10 17.37 -15.81
CA ILE A 230 -27.76 18.49 -14.93
C ILE A 230 -26.24 18.55 -14.87
N VAL A 231 -25.64 19.65 -15.33
CA VAL A 231 -24.20 19.86 -15.22
C VAL A 231 -23.91 20.46 -13.85
N ARG A 232 -23.01 19.85 -13.06
CA ARG A 232 -22.67 20.42 -11.74
C ARG A 232 -21.99 21.79 -11.90
N PRO A 233 -22.16 22.72 -10.94
CA PRO A 233 -21.43 23.99 -10.93
C PRO A 233 -19.92 23.79 -10.80
N ASN A 234 -19.49 22.83 -9.97
CA ASN A 234 -18.11 22.40 -9.97
C ASN A 234 -17.85 21.45 -11.15
N GLN A 235 -16.69 21.60 -11.79
CA GLN A 235 -16.19 20.76 -12.88
C GLN A 235 -14.75 20.28 -12.63
N THR A 236 -14.25 20.42 -11.39
CA THR A 236 -13.00 19.83 -10.92
C THR A 236 -13.24 18.45 -10.31
N LEU A 237 -12.19 17.64 -10.23
CA LEU A 237 -12.15 16.39 -9.47
C LEU A 237 -11.06 16.49 -8.40
N GLN A 238 -11.12 15.65 -7.37
CA GLN A 238 -10.14 15.64 -6.28
C GLN A 238 -9.58 14.23 -6.08
N GLY A 239 -8.27 14.12 -5.87
CA GLY A 239 -7.60 12.85 -5.67
C GLY A 239 -6.13 12.99 -5.28
N THR A 240 -5.52 11.88 -4.91
CA THR A 240 -4.10 11.85 -4.47
C THR A 240 -3.19 11.63 -5.67
N ILE A 241 -2.18 12.49 -5.85
CA ILE A 241 -1.22 12.38 -6.95
C ILE A 241 -0.03 11.47 -6.60
N SER A 242 0.32 10.58 -7.53
CA SER A 242 1.63 9.94 -7.60
C SER A 242 2.40 10.51 -8.78
N LEU A 243 3.66 10.89 -8.58
CA LEU A 243 4.56 11.36 -9.63
C LEU A 243 5.50 10.22 -10.06
N SER A 244 5.91 10.27 -11.33
CA SER A 244 7.03 9.49 -11.84
C SER A 244 8.33 10.31 -11.79
N LYS A 245 9.49 9.65 -11.85
CA LYS A 245 10.80 10.31 -11.98
C LYS A 245 10.93 11.29 -13.16
N LYS A 246 10.04 11.23 -14.17
CA LYS A 246 9.99 12.17 -15.31
C LYS A 246 9.09 13.39 -15.07
N GLY A 247 8.47 13.50 -13.89
CA GLY A 247 7.50 14.54 -13.54
C GLY A 247 6.06 14.23 -13.96
N ASP A 248 5.81 13.28 -14.87
CA ASP A 248 4.45 12.86 -15.22
C ASP A 248 3.72 12.29 -13.99
N GLY A 249 2.50 12.77 -13.75
CA GLY A 249 1.66 12.44 -12.60
C GLY A 249 0.45 11.57 -12.92
N PHE A 250 -0.03 10.87 -11.89
CA PHE A 250 -1.18 9.97 -11.91
C PHE A 250 -2.02 10.26 -10.67
N VAL A 251 -3.19 10.85 -10.85
CA VAL A 251 -4.09 11.25 -9.75
C VAL A 251 -5.16 10.19 -9.56
N LYS A 252 -5.18 9.55 -8.39
CA LYS A 252 -6.20 8.55 -8.04
C LYS A 252 -7.35 9.23 -7.29
N LEU A 253 -8.53 9.17 -7.89
CA LEU A 253 -9.77 9.70 -7.34
C LEU A 253 -10.35 8.75 -6.28
N THR A 254 -11.22 9.27 -5.42
CA THR A 254 -11.92 8.49 -4.38
C THR A 254 -12.74 7.32 -4.94
N THR A 255 -13.24 7.47 -6.17
CA THR A 255 -13.99 6.46 -6.94
C THR A 255 -13.13 5.32 -7.50
N GLY A 256 -11.84 5.29 -7.18
CA GLY A 256 -10.82 4.37 -7.72
C GLY A 256 -10.28 4.75 -9.10
N THR A 257 -10.90 5.69 -9.81
CA THR A 257 -10.50 6.14 -11.15
C THR A 257 -9.13 6.82 -11.14
N GLU A 258 -8.29 6.54 -12.13
CA GLU A 258 -6.97 7.15 -12.32
C GLU A 258 -7.00 8.19 -13.45
N VAL A 259 -6.39 9.36 -13.20
CA VAL A 259 -6.29 10.48 -14.15
C VAL A 259 -4.82 10.78 -14.42
N PHE A 260 -4.42 10.73 -15.69
CA PHE A 260 -3.07 11.07 -16.12
C PHE A 260 -2.89 12.59 -16.19
N VAL A 261 -1.83 13.10 -15.57
CA VAL A 261 -1.43 14.51 -15.60
C VAL A 261 -0.02 14.59 -16.21
N PRO A 262 0.14 15.02 -17.47
CA PRO A 262 1.46 15.18 -18.06
C PRO A 262 2.32 16.13 -17.21
N GLY A 263 3.62 15.87 -17.05
CA GLY A 263 4.49 16.55 -16.06
C GLY A 263 4.63 18.07 -16.23
N GLN A 264 4.18 18.62 -17.36
CA GLN A 264 4.08 20.07 -17.56
C GLN A 264 2.84 20.70 -16.88
N TYR A 265 1.89 19.90 -16.41
CA TYR A 265 0.59 20.29 -15.84
C TYR A 265 0.39 19.83 -14.37
N THR A 266 1.42 19.30 -13.71
CA THR A 266 1.36 18.91 -12.28
C THR A 266 1.47 20.09 -11.31
N SER A 267 1.66 21.32 -11.81
CA SER A 267 1.86 22.53 -10.99
C SER A 267 3.00 22.33 -9.96
N SER A 268 2.88 22.90 -8.74
CA SER A 268 3.83 22.71 -7.64
C SER A 268 3.67 21.38 -6.87
N ALA A 269 2.84 20.45 -7.36
CA ALA A 269 2.54 19.22 -6.63
C ALA A 269 3.76 18.29 -6.46
N ILE A 270 3.69 17.45 -5.44
CA ILE A 270 4.68 16.42 -5.10
C ILE A 270 4.00 15.05 -4.88
N GLN A 271 4.81 14.01 -4.68
CA GLN A 271 4.34 12.67 -4.33
C GLN A 271 3.41 12.70 -3.09
N GLY A 272 2.20 12.18 -3.25
CA GLY A 272 1.20 12.04 -2.18
C GLY A 272 0.29 13.24 -1.95
N ASP A 273 0.45 14.35 -2.68
CA ASP A 273 -0.42 15.52 -2.52
C ASP A 273 -1.89 15.19 -2.86
N LEU A 274 -2.83 15.66 -2.03
CA LEU A 274 -4.24 15.75 -2.41
C LEU A 274 -4.38 16.98 -3.31
N VAL A 275 -4.71 16.76 -4.58
CA VAL A 275 -4.79 17.80 -5.61
C VAL A 275 -6.21 17.98 -6.10
N GLU A 276 -6.53 19.22 -6.47
CA GLU A 276 -7.66 19.54 -7.33
C GLU A 276 -7.21 19.50 -8.78
N ILE A 277 -7.94 18.76 -9.62
CA ILE A 277 -7.64 18.65 -11.04
C ILE A 277 -8.79 19.14 -11.91
N LEU A 278 -8.46 19.68 -13.08
CA LEU A 278 -9.40 19.97 -14.14
C LEU A 278 -9.32 18.86 -15.21
N PRO A 279 -10.36 18.02 -15.38
CA PRO A 279 -10.38 17.00 -16.41
C PRO A 279 -10.34 17.62 -17.80
N SER A 280 -9.33 17.26 -18.59
CA SER A 280 -9.03 17.86 -19.89
C SER A 280 -9.53 17.03 -21.07
N GLY A 281 -9.41 15.69 -21.04
CA GLY A 281 -9.74 14.77 -22.13
C GLY A 281 -9.66 13.31 -21.71
N ILE A 282 -9.78 12.37 -22.66
CA ILE A 282 -9.78 10.90 -22.43
C ILE A 282 -8.61 10.19 -23.16
N GLY A 283 -7.85 10.90 -23.98
CA GLY A 283 -6.50 10.49 -24.42
C GLY A 283 -6.43 9.27 -25.34
N ARG A 284 -5.22 8.94 -25.81
CA ARG A 284 -4.99 7.85 -26.79
C ARG A 284 -5.11 6.42 -26.22
N LYS A 285 -5.44 6.25 -24.93
CA LYS A 285 -5.63 4.94 -24.26
C LYS A 285 -6.91 4.84 -23.43
N GLY A 286 -7.85 5.78 -23.55
CA GLY A 286 -9.08 5.78 -22.75
C GLY A 286 -8.89 6.13 -21.27
N LYS A 287 -7.70 6.59 -20.86
CA LYS A 287 -7.45 7.12 -19.51
C LYS A 287 -7.74 8.62 -19.50
N LEU A 288 -8.48 9.09 -18.50
CA LEU A 288 -8.75 10.52 -18.32
C LEU A 288 -7.42 11.28 -18.24
N GLU A 289 -7.28 12.37 -19.00
CA GLU A 289 -6.16 13.31 -18.96
C GLU A 289 -6.58 14.58 -18.23
N GLY A 290 -5.77 15.14 -17.34
CA GLY A 290 -6.09 16.37 -16.59
C GLY A 290 -4.89 17.28 -16.33
N GLU A 291 -5.16 18.42 -15.70
CA GLU A 291 -4.18 19.37 -15.18
C GLU A 291 -4.45 19.67 -13.69
N VAL A 292 -3.41 19.82 -12.88
CA VAL A 292 -3.54 20.22 -11.45
C VAL A 292 -3.80 21.73 -11.39
N LEU A 293 -4.93 22.11 -10.80
CA LEU A 293 -5.25 23.50 -10.50
C LEU A 293 -4.61 23.95 -9.19
N SER A 294 -4.79 23.17 -8.13
CA SER A 294 -4.37 23.51 -6.77
C SER A 294 -3.93 22.27 -5.99
N VAL A 295 -3.09 22.48 -4.97
CA VAL A 295 -2.75 21.47 -3.97
C VAL A 295 -3.60 21.75 -2.75
N LEU A 296 -4.57 20.88 -2.47
CA LEU A 296 -5.54 21.03 -1.38
C LEU A 296 -4.96 20.64 -0.03
N ARG A 297 -4.07 19.63 -0.01
CA ARG A 297 -3.31 19.20 1.17
C ARG A 297 -2.02 18.55 0.72
N ARG A 298 -0.89 18.88 1.35
CA ARG A 298 0.40 18.24 1.05
C ARG A 298 0.39 16.76 1.47
N GLY A 299 1.09 15.92 0.72
CA GLY A 299 1.25 14.48 1.01
C GLY A 299 2.13 14.18 2.23
N ARG A 300 2.98 15.14 2.60
CA ARG A 300 3.75 15.14 3.84
C ARG A 300 4.02 16.56 4.32
N GLU A 301 4.30 16.70 5.61
CA GLU A 301 4.55 18.00 6.24
C GLU A 301 6.04 18.37 6.30
N LEU A 302 6.90 17.37 6.54
CA LEU A 302 8.34 17.55 6.73
C LEU A 302 9.16 17.09 5.52
N TYR A 303 10.25 17.82 5.28
CA TYR A 303 11.17 17.65 4.15
C TYR A 303 12.59 17.87 4.62
N ARG A 304 13.55 17.09 4.11
CA ARG A 304 14.96 17.40 4.26
C ARG A 304 15.45 18.23 3.08
N MET A 305 16.03 19.39 3.39
CA MET A 305 16.64 20.28 2.42
C MET A 305 18.12 20.46 2.75
N LYS A 306 19.01 20.12 1.81
CA LYS A 306 20.45 20.30 1.97
C LYS A 306 20.85 21.68 1.47
N VAL A 307 21.49 22.49 2.32
CA VAL A 307 21.94 23.84 1.97
C VAL A 307 23.02 23.77 0.89
N THR A 308 22.80 24.48 -0.21
CA THR A 308 23.72 24.58 -1.35
C THR A 308 24.33 25.98 -1.49
N ASP A 309 23.61 27.03 -1.10
CA ASP A 309 24.09 28.43 -1.12
C ASP A 309 23.45 29.28 0.00
N LYS A 310 24.09 30.38 0.38
CA LYS A 310 23.70 31.26 1.49
C LYS A 310 24.09 32.71 1.20
N ASP A 311 23.10 33.56 0.89
CA ASP A 311 23.31 35.00 0.68
C ASP A 311 22.86 35.85 1.89
N HIS A 312 22.73 37.17 1.70
CA HIS A 312 22.33 38.14 2.72
C HIS A 312 20.80 38.22 2.97
N LYS A 313 20.00 37.46 2.23
CA LYS A 313 18.51 37.45 2.29
C LYS A 313 17.92 36.04 2.36
N PHE A 314 18.59 35.05 1.80
CA PHE A 314 18.09 33.70 1.56
C PHE A 314 19.16 32.66 1.89
N ILE A 315 18.68 31.49 2.35
CA ILE A 315 19.42 30.24 2.36
C ILE A 315 18.76 29.37 1.29
N ILE A 316 19.55 28.86 0.35
CA ILE A 316 19.08 28.05 -0.79
C ILE A 316 19.55 26.61 -0.58
N GLY A 317 18.71 25.63 -0.94
CA GLY A 317 19.08 24.23 -0.85
C GLY A 317 18.30 23.33 -1.80
N THR A 318 18.78 22.10 -1.97
CA THR A 318 18.11 21.05 -2.74
C THR A 318 17.34 20.13 -1.82
N PHE A 319 16.12 19.73 -2.21
CA PHE A 319 15.35 18.75 -1.44
C PHE A 319 15.87 17.33 -1.68
N LEU A 320 16.17 16.61 -0.60
CA LEU A 320 16.68 15.24 -0.66
C LEU A 320 15.55 14.21 -0.86
N ASP A 321 14.35 14.50 -0.37
CA ASP A 321 13.24 13.54 -0.33
C ASP A 321 12.22 13.72 -1.48
N MET A 322 12.44 14.66 -2.41
CA MET A 322 11.52 14.93 -3.52
C MET A 322 11.94 14.21 -4.80
N GLU A 323 10.97 13.61 -5.51
CA GLU A 323 11.22 13.10 -6.87
C GLU A 323 11.10 14.19 -7.94
N GLY A 324 11.90 14.03 -9.01
CA GLY A 324 12.00 14.94 -10.15
C GLY A 324 13.33 15.69 -10.20
N ASP A 325 13.73 16.14 -11.39
CA ASP A 325 14.97 16.88 -11.57
C ASP A 325 14.91 18.27 -10.91
N LEU A 326 15.92 18.56 -10.07
CA LEU A 326 16.22 19.88 -9.48
C LEU A 326 14.99 20.57 -8.86
N LYS A 327 14.49 20.04 -7.73
CA LYS A 327 13.59 20.76 -6.83
C LYS A 327 14.39 21.47 -5.73
N GLU A 328 14.35 22.79 -5.76
CA GLU A 328 15.08 23.69 -4.87
C GLU A 328 14.13 24.36 -3.87
N GLY A 329 14.64 24.61 -2.66
CA GLY A 329 13.97 25.35 -1.60
C GLY A 329 14.74 26.62 -1.27
N PHE A 330 14.02 27.67 -0.87
CA PHE A 330 14.62 28.85 -0.27
C PHE A 330 13.97 29.18 1.08
N LEU A 331 14.80 29.52 2.06
CA LEU A 331 14.39 30.04 3.36
C LEU A 331 14.74 31.54 3.40
N PRO A 332 13.76 32.45 3.51
CA PRO A 332 14.05 33.87 3.70
C PRO A 332 14.69 34.10 5.08
N ARG A 333 15.97 34.49 5.14
CA ARG A 333 16.74 34.68 6.40
C ARG A 333 15.99 35.51 7.46
N LYS A 334 15.16 36.46 7.03
CA LYS A 334 14.26 37.27 7.87
C LYS A 334 13.24 36.48 8.73
N THR A 335 13.01 35.19 8.47
CA THR A 335 12.13 34.33 9.28
C THR A 335 12.90 33.57 10.38
N LEU A 336 14.23 33.69 10.40
CA LEU A 336 15.12 33.00 11.32
C LEU A 336 15.73 33.98 12.33
N LEU A 337 15.92 33.52 13.56
CA LEU A 337 16.69 34.24 14.59
C LEU A 337 18.14 34.46 14.11
N GLN A 338 18.77 35.56 14.51
CA GLN A 338 20.09 35.95 14.00
C GLN A 338 21.14 34.86 14.21
N ASP A 339 21.23 34.33 15.44
CA ASP A 339 22.20 33.30 15.81
C ASP A 339 22.07 32.05 14.90
N LEU A 340 20.83 31.62 14.66
CA LEU A 340 20.50 30.50 13.78
C LEU A 340 20.83 30.79 12.29
N GLN A 341 20.65 32.03 11.83
CA GLN A 341 21.07 32.40 10.47
C GLN A 341 22.58 32.27 10.28
N ASP A 342 23.37 32.48 11.33
CA ASP A 342 24.82 32.46 11.25
C ASP A 342 25.37 31.04 11.51
N GLU A 343 24.68 30.23 12.32
CA GLU A 343 24.90 28.79 12.51
C GLU A 343 24.74 27.97 11.21
N ILE A 344 23.61 28.13 10.50
CA ILE A 344 23.31 27.32 9.29
C ILE A 344 24.38 27.51 8.21
N SER A 345 25.04 26.43 7.82
CA SER A 345 26.19 26.39 6.93
C SER A 345 25.92 25.65 5.62
N ILE A 346 26.76 25.90 4.59
CA ILE A 346 26.63 25.20 3.30
C ILE A 346 27.04 23.73 3.48
N GLY A 347 26.15 22.82 3.07
CA GLY A 347 26.29 21.38 3.27
C GLY A 347 25.36 20.80 4.35
N ASP A 348 24.82 21.63 5.24
CA ASP A 348 23.92 21.19 6.31
C ASP A 348 22.60 20.63 5.75
N VAL A 349 22.01 19.66 6.46
CA VAL A 349 20.68 19.13 6.15
C VAL A 349 19.68 19.66 7.16
N LEU A 350 18.75 20.48 6.69
CA LEU A 350 17.70 21.10 7.49
C LEU A 350 16.39 20.33 7.32
N VAL A 351 15.66 20.13 8.43
CA VAL A 351 14.25 19.71 8.39
C VAL A 351 13.39 20.97 8.26
N VAL A 352 12.56 21.00 7.21
CA VAL A 352 11.74 22.16 6.85
C VAL A 352 10.30 21.76 6.54
N THR A 353 9.36 22.70 6.70
CA THR A 353 8.02 22.62 6.12
C THR A 353 7.93 23.49 4.86
N LEU A 354 7.00 23.17 3.96
CA LEU A 354 6.71 24.00 2.78
C LEU A 354 5.55 24.95 3.06
N LYS A 355 5.63 26.15 2.49
CA LYS A 355 4.49 27.07 2.40
C LYS A 355 3.41 26.47 1.47
N GLN A 356 2.15 26.61 1.85
CA GLN A 356 1.03 26.11 1.04
C GLN A 356 0.83 26.99 -0.20
N ASP A 357 0.76 28.32 -0.03
CA ASP A 357 0.59 29.31 -1.10
C ASP A 357 1.91 29.65 -1.83
N SER A 358 2.58 28.65 -2.40
CA SER A 358 3.77 28.85 -3.24
C SER A 358 3.36 29.16 -4.70
N ASP A 359 2.90 30.38 -4.93
CA ASP A 359 2.50 30.90 -6.25
C ASP A 359 3.76 31.21 -7.09
N HIS A 360 4.48 30.16 -7.50
CA HIS A 360 5.90 30.21 -7.87
C HIS A 360 6.25 29.48 -9.17
N GLU A 361 7.40 29.87 -9.74
CA GLU A 361 7.99 29.23 -10.90
C GLU A 361 8.32 27.75 -10.61
N LYS A 362 8.25 26.90 -11.65
CA LYS A 362 8.34 25.45 -11.49
C LYS A 362 9.62 25.03 -10.76
N ASN A 363 9.42 24.17 -9.74
CA ASN A 363 10.45 23.53 -8.91
C ASN A 363 11.16 24.40 -7.86
N LEU A 364 10.76 25.67 -7.63
CA LEU A 364 11.28 26.49 -6.52
C LEU A 364 10.22 26.69 -5.42
N TYR A 365 10.53 26.33 -4.17
CA TYR A 365 9.59 26.34 -3.05
C TYR A 365 10.04 27.25 -1.88
N GLU A 366 9.12 28.05 -1.32
CA GLU A 366 9.36 28.79 -0.07
C GLU A 366 9.25 27.83 1.13
N ALA A 367 10.33 27.70 1.90
CA ALA A 367 10.45 26.77 3.02
C ALA A 367 10.58 27.50 4.37
N HIS A 368 10.14 26.84 5.43
CA HIS A 368 10.28 27.31 6.82
C HIS A 368 11.13 26.30 7.62
N PHE A 369 12.14 26.78 8.33
CA PHE A 369 12.99 25.96 9.18
C PHE A 369 12.20 25.35 10.35
N VAL A 370 12.47 24.09 10.67
CA VAL A 370 11.98 23.42 11.88
C VAL A 370 13.14 23.10 12.83
N ARG A 371 14.19 22.43 12.33
CA ARG A 371 15.40 22.02 13.06
C ARG A 371 16.50 21.57 12.07
N PHE A 372 17.73 21.36 12.50
CA PHE A 372 18.70 20.57 11.73
C PHE A 372 18.33 19.07 11.82
N GLU A 373 18.70 18.26 10.82
CA GLU A 373 18.48 16.80 10.82
C GLU A 373 19.11 16.15 12.06
N SER A 374 20.28 16.65 12.47
CA SER A 374 21.09 16.25 13.64
C SER A 374 20.39 16.40 15.00
N ASP A 375 19.41 17.30 15.14
CA ASP A 375 18.85 17.69 16.45
C ASP A 375 17.87 16.66 17.03
N THR A 376 17.93 15.43 16.53
CA THR A 376 17.09 14.31 16.95
C THR A 376 17.72 13.55 18.11
N LYS A 377 16.89 13.14 19.08
CA LYS A 377 17.26 12.15 20.10
C LYS A 377 16.99 10.71 19.66
N GLU A 378 16.19 10.56 18.60
CA GLU A 378 15.84 9.29 17.96
C GLU A 378 16.74 9.02 16.75
N ASP A 379 16.87 7.75 16.36
CA ASP A 379 17.63 7.29 15.19
C ASP A 379 17.32 8.13 13.93
N THR A 380 18.36 8.68 13.29
CA THR A 380 18.23 9.51 12.08
C THR A 380 17.63 8.73 10.92
N ASP A 381 17.98 7.44 10.77
CA ASP A 381 17.42 6.58 9.72
C ASP A 381 15.91 6.33 9.94
N LEU A 382 15.48 6.17 11.21
CA LEU A 382 14.07 6.04 11.59
C LEU A 382 13.31 7.34 11.28
N MET A 383 13.79 8.48 11.78
CA MET A 383 13.16 9.78 11.56
C MET A 383 13.04 10.10 10.06
N ARG A 384 14.03 9.72 9.26
CA ARG A 384 14.01 9.85 7.81
C ARG A 384 12.89 9.01 7.16
N MET A 385 12.64 7.78 7.61
CA MET A 385 11.51 6.99 7.10
C MET A 385 10.16 7.56 7.51
N LEU A 386 10.02 8.01 8.76
CA LEU A 386 8.80 8.66 9.25
C LEU A 386 8.44 9.90 8.41
N MET A 387 9.42 10.74 8.09
CA MET A 387 9.23 11.90 7.20
C MET A 387 8.95 11.48 5.75
N LYS A 388 9.70 10.52 5.19
CA LYS A 388 9.56 10.06 3.79
C LYS A 388 8.16 9.54 3.49
N TYR A 389 7.58 8.76 4.42
CA TYR A 389 6.27 8.12 4.27
C TYR A 389 5.12 8.84 5.01
N ASN A 390 5.40 9.99 5.66
CA ASN A 390 4.44 10.76 6.46
C ASN A 390 3.72 9.93 7.53
N TYR A 391 4.51 9.35 8.45
CA TYR A 391 4.01 8.63 9.62
C TYR A 391 4.21 9.47 10.89
N SER A 392 3.17 9.57 11.71
CA SER A 392 3.25 10.11 13.07
C SER A 392 3.34 8.98 14.09
N ILE A 393 4.32 9.05 15.00
CA ILE A 393 4.33 8.21 16.22
C ILE A 393 3.25 8.72 17.19
N LEU A 394 3.08 10.04 17.29
CA LEU A 394 2.11 10.68 18.18
C LEU A 394 0.68 10.48 17.67
N TYR A 395 -0.27 10.44 18.60
CA TYR A 395 -1.70 10.45 18.34
C TYR A 395 -2.24 11.89 18.42
N PRO A 396 -3.32 12.23 17.70
CA PRO A 396 -3.98 13.53 17.83
C PRO A 396 -4.50 13.79 19.25
N ASP A 397 -4.55 15.06 19.68
CA ASP A 397 -5.04 15.47 21.01
C ASP A 397 -6.51 15.07 21.25
N GLU A 398 -7.28 14.82 20.18
CA GLU A 398 -8.64 14.30 20.22
C GLU A 398 -8.71 12.83 20.67
N VAL A 399 -7.68 12.03 20.41
CA VAL A 399 -7.64 10.58 20.72
C VAL A 399 -7.27 10.37 22.19
N LYS A 400 -8.22 10.71 23.07
CA LYS A 400 -8.06 10.55 24.51
C LYS A 400 -8.56 9.19 24.97
N LEU A 401 -7.68 8.46 25.64
CA LEU A 401 -8.05 7.31 26.45
C LEU A 401 -8.36 7.80 27.87
N GLU A 402 -9.44 7.28 28.45
CA GLU A 402 -9.72 7.41 29.89
C GLU A 402 -8.74 6.56 30.70
N ASP A 403 -8.72 6.66 32.03
CA ASP A 403 -7.83 5.86 32.88
C ASP A 403 -8.13 4.35 32.75
N LEU A 404 -7.38 3.68 31.86
CA LEU A 404 -7.60 2.28 31.50
C LEU A 404 -7.14 1.34 32.64
N PRO A 405 -7.99 0.39 33.09
CA PRO A 405 -7.59 -0.57 34.11
C PRO A 405 -6.57 -1.60 33.58
N ASP A 406 -5.81 -2.20 34.50
CA ASP A 406 -4.76 -3.18 34.19
C ASP A 406 -5.33 -4.57 33.79
N GLU A 407 -6.49 -4.92 34.36
CA GLU A 407 -7.28 -6.13 34.12
C GLU A 407 -8.74 -5.75 33.79
N VAL A 408 -9.43 -6.55 32.98
CA VAL A 408 -10.84 -6.29 32.66
C VAL A 408 -11.73 -6.72 33.82
N GLU A 409 -12.45 -5.77 34.40
CA GLU A 409 -13.43 -6.00 35.47
C GLU A 409 -14.85 -6.24 34.93
N GLU A 410 -15.64 -7.02 35.66
CA GLU A 410 -17.08 -7.20 35.39
C GLU A 410 -17.85 -5.87 35.46
N SER A 411 -17.44 -4.98 36.37
CA SER A 411 -17.95 -3.62 36.57
C SER A 411 -17.83 -2.73 35.33
N SER A 412 -16.81 -2.93 34.48
CA SER A 412 -16.52 -2.05 33.34
C SER A 412 -17.17 -2.50 32.03
N VAL A 413 -17.74 -3.71 31.99
CA VAL A 413 -18.22 -4.33 30.74
C VAL A 413 -19.74 -4.50 30.79
N ALA A 414 -20.49 -3.53 30.26
CA ALA A 414 -21.96 -3.53 30.27
C ALA A 414 -22.62 -4.78 29.61
N ASN A 415 -21.88 -5.54 28.79
CA ASN A 415 -22.32 -6.80 28.20
C ASN A 415 -21.60 -8.06 28.76
N TRP A 416 -21.05 -8.00 29.98
CA TRP A 416 -20.32 -9.11 30.60
C TRP A 416 -21.11 -10.42 30.59
N GLY A 417 -22.36 -10.39 31.08
CA GLY A 417 -23.25 -11.55 31.14
C GLY A 417 -23.73 -12.11 29.78
N THR A 418 -23.37 -11.49 28.65
CA THR A 418 -23.61 -12.07 27.31
C THR A 418 -22.36 -12.69 26.68
N ARG A 419 -21.23 -12.73 27.42
CA ARG A 419 -19.97 -13.31 26.98
C ARG A 419 -19.83 -14.73 27.53
N VAL A 420 -19.25 -15.62 26.74
CA VAL A 420 -18.87 -16.96 27.21
C VAL A 420 -17.65 -16.83 28.11
N ASP A 421 -17.77 -17.24 29.37
CA ASP A 421 -16.61 -17.34 30.27
C ASP A 421 -15.78 -18.57 29.92
N LEU A 422 -14.52 -18.33 29.57
CA LEU A 422 -13.52 -19.34 29.24
C LEU A 422 -12.23 -19.14 30.07
N ARG A 423 -12.32 -18.46 31.23
CA ARG A 423 -11.15 -18.20 32.09
C ARG A 423 -10.52 -19.46 32.70
N ASP A 424 -11.29 -20.55 32.82
CA ASP A 424 -10.82 -21.87 33.26
C ASP A 424 -10.37 -22.78 32.09
N LEU A 425 -10.51 -22.33 30.83
CA LEU A 425 -10.02 -23.06 29.66
C LEU A 425 -8.53 -22.76 29.45
N LYS A 426 -7.69 -23.80 29.55
CA LYS A 426 -6.25 -23.67 29.37
C LYS A 426 -5.91 -23.07 28.00
N SER A 427 -5.29 -21.88 28.02
CA SER A 427 -5.08 -21.02 26.85
C SER A 427 -3.68 -20.40 26.86
N ILE A 428 -3.03 -20.25 25.69
CA ILE A 428 -1.68 -19.67 25.55
C ILE A 428 -1.58 -18.74 24.34
N THR A 429 -0.65 -17.77 24.38
CA THR A 429 -0.15 -17.08 23.18
C THR A 429 1.22 -17.65 22.78
N ILE A 430 1.61 -17.57 21.51
CA ILE A 430 2.93 -18.01 21.04
C ILE A 430 3.50 -16.97 20.08
N ASP A 431 4.48 -16.20 20.56
CA ASP A 431 4.84 -14.93 19.93
C ASP A 431 6.34 -14.78 19.59
N GLY A 432 6.67 -13.69 18.90
CA GLY A 432 8.03 -13.22 18.80
C GLY A 432 8.58 -12.80 20.17
N GLU A 433 9.87 -13.04 20.42
CA GLU A 433 10.52 -12.77 21.72
C GLU A 433 10.23 -11.36 22.25
N TYR A 434 10.23 -10.36 21.36
CA TYR A 434 10.03 -8.94 21.65
C TYR A 434 8.59 -8.42 21.41
N SER A 435 7.66 -9.27 20.97
CA SER A 435 6.25 -8.90 20.75
C SER A 435 5.54 -8.58 22.06
N LYS A 436 4.56 -7.68 22.02
CA LYS A 436 3.73 -7.26 23.17
C LYS A 436 2.24 -7.15 22.83
N ASP A 437 1.97 -6.92 21.55
CA ASP A 437 0.71 -6.78 20.86
C ASP A 437 0.12 -8.17 20.54
N PHE A 438 -0.26 -8.91 21.59
CA PHE A 438 -0.77 -10.28 21.46
C PHE A 438 -2.22 -10.26 20.96
N ASP A 439 -2.38 -10.28 19.64
CA ASP A 439 -3.68 -10.35 18.94
C ASP A 439 -4.44 -11.66 19.25
N ASP A 440 -3.73 -12.79 19.36
CA ASP A 440 -4.32 -14.13 19.39
C ASP A 440 -3.82 -15.02 20.53
N ALA A 441 -4.70 -15.91 20.97
CA ALA A 441 -4.44 -16.99 21.91
C ALA A 441 -5.14 -18.27 21.45
N ILE A 442 -4.55 -19.43 21.74
CA ILE A 442 -5.07 -20.75 21.34
C ILE A 442 -5.37 -21.64 22.55
N SER A 443 -6.40 -22.47 22.40
CA SER A 443 -6.74 -23.58 23.31
C SER A 443 -7.05 -24.84 22.52
N PHE A 444 -6.78 -26.01 23.09
CA PHE A 444 -6.95 -27.31 22.43
C PHE A 444 -7.36 -28.39 23.41
N VAL A 445 -8.38 -29.16 23.03
CA VAL A 445 -8.96 -30.26 23.82
C VAL A 445 -9.08 -31.49 22.92
N ASP A 446 -8.44 -32.59 23.33
CA ASP A 446 -8.64 -33.91 22.74
C ASP A 446 -9.86 -34.59 23.39
N GLU A 447 -10.90 -34.86 22.60
CA GLU A 447 -12.09 -35.64 22.99
C GLU A 447 -11.98 -37.10 22.44
N GLY A 448 -10.77 -37.55 22.13
CA GLY A 448 -10.41 -38.89 21.65
C GLY A 448 -10.80 -39.14 20.18
N LYS A 449 -12.10 -39.14 19.89
CA LYS A 449 -12.63 -39.27 18.51
C LYS A 449 -12.83 -37.93 17.80
N LYS A 450 -12.81 -36.84 18.56
CA LYS A 450 -12.93 -35.46 18.10
C LYS A 450 -11.80 -34.63 18.71
N ILE A 451 -11.52 -33.51 18.08
CA ILE A 451 -10.71 -32.42 18.61
C ILE A 451 -11.63 -31.20 18.69
N ARG A 452 -11.57 -30.45 19.79
CA ARG A 452 -12.05 -29.07 19.82
C ARG A 452 -10.87 -28.15 20.02
N PHE A 453 -10.66 -27.24 19.07
CA PHE A 453 -9.62 -26.22 19.15
C PHE A 453 -10.25 -24.84 19.00
N TYR A 454 -9.62 -23.87 19.65
CA TYR A 454 -10.14 -22.53 19.82
C TYR A 454 -9.08 -21.53 19.38
N VAL A 455 -9.54 -20.49 18.70
CA VAL A 455 -8.76 -19.29 18.38
C VAL A 455 -9.48 -18.11 19.04
N HIS A 456 -8.86 -17.55 20.07
CA HIS A 456 -9.37 -16.41 20.81
C HIS A 456 -8.63 -15.16 20.32
N ILE A 457 -9.34 -14.20 19.73
CA ILE A 457 -8.75 -12.96 19.20
C ILE A 457 -9.16 -11.78 20.06
N ALA A 458 -8.26 -10.83 20.30
CA ALA A 458 -8.53 -9.58 21.00
C ALA A 458 -9.84 -8.90 20.54
N ASP A 459 -10.76 -8.62 21.47
CA ASP A 459 -12.05 -7.98 21.17
C ASP A 459 -11.92 -6.46 20.99
N VAL A 460 -11.17 -6.06 19.96
CA VAL A 460 -10.86 -4.64 19.67
C VAL A 460 -12.12 -3.86 19.31
N SER A 461 -13.16 -4.49 18.73
CA SER A 461 -14.43 -3.79 18.44
C SER A 461 -15.23 -3.42 19.70
N HIS A 462 -14.85 -3.93 20.89
CA HIS A 462 -15.39 -3.45 22.16
C HIS A 462 -14.85 -2.07 22.55
N TYR A 463 -13.57 -1.80 22.31
CA TYR A 463 -12.89 -0.56 22.69
C TYR A 463 -12.93 0.48 21.56
N VAL A 464 -12.65 0.07 20.32
CA VAL A 464 -12.66 0.94 19.14
C VAL A 464 -14.05 0.91 18.50
N ARG A 465 -14.88 1.90 18.81
CA ARG A 465 -16.28 1.98 18.35
C ARG A 465 -16.42 2.80 17.05
N PRO A 466 -17.27 2.39 16.09
CA PRO A 466 -17.43 3.10 14.82
C PRO A 466 -17.70 4.60 14.98
N GLY A 467 -16.89 5.43 14.31
CA GLY A 467 -17.02 6.89 14.32
C GLY A 467 -16.55 7.60 15.59
N SER A 468 -15.84 6.92 16.50
CA SER A 468 -15.06 7.59 17.55
C SER A 468 -13.74 8.16 17.01
N ASP A 469 -13.12 9.10 17.70
CA ASP A 469 -11.85 9.70 17.28
C ASP A 469 -10.72 8.64 17.15
N LEU A 470 -10.74 7.64 18.03
CA LEU A 470 -9.86 6.47 17.97
C LEU A 470 -10.13 5.58 16.74
N ASP A 471 -11.39 5.44 16.29
CA ASP A 471 -11.73 4.71 15.07
C ASP A 471 -11.33 5.48 13.80
N ILE A 472 -11.49 6.80 13.81
CA ILE A 472 -11.06 7.69 12.73
C ILE A 472 -9.53 7.60 12.54
N GLU A 473 -8.77 7.64 13.63
CA GLU A 473 -7.30 7.51 13.61
C GLU A 473 -6.85 6.08 13.26
N ALA A 474 -7.52 5.05 13.80
CA ALA A 474 -7.24 3.66 13.43
C ALA A 474 -7.51 3.40 11.94
N TYR A 475 -8.56 4.01 11.37
CA TYR A 475 -8.83 3.96 9.93
C TYR A 475 -7.78 4.75 9.13
N ALA A 476 -7.39 5.94 9.59
CA ALA A 476 -6.37 6.77 8.93
C ALA A 476 -5.02 6.04 8.83
N ARG A 477 -4.60 5.32 9.88
CA ARG A 477 -3.40 4.48 9.89
C ARG A 477 -3.58 3.17 9.12
N ALA A 478 -4.75 2.54 9.25
CA ALA A 478 -5.18 1.26 8.67
C ALA A 478 -4.35 0.00 9.02
N THR A 479 -3.06 0.13 9.34
CA THR A 479 -2.15 -0.93 9.78
C THR A 479 -1.09 -0.38 10.74
N SER A 480 -0.54 -1.23 11.61
CA SER A 480 0.74 -0.93 12.27
C SER A 480 1.89 -1.07 11.26
N VAL A 481 3.02 -0.40 11.52
CA VAL A 481 4.23 -0.40 10.67
C VAL A 481 5.46 -0.73 11.52
N TYR A 482 6.27 -1.71 11.09
CA TYR A 482 7.34 -2.33 11.89
C TYR A 482 8.74 -1.94 11.37
N LEU A 483 9.16 -0.72 11.69
CA LEU A 483 10.49 -0.17 11.33
C LEU A 483 11.60 -0.77 12.22
N GLY A 484 11.90 -2.05 11.99
CA GLY A 484 12.91 -2.83 12.72
C GLY A 484 12.49 -3.11 14.16
N SER A 485 13.15 -2.48 15.14
CA SER A 485 12.82 -2.58 16.56
C SER A 485 11.89 -1.46 17.07
N ARG A 486 11.35 -0.64 16.16
CA ARG A 486 10.37 0.40 16.46
C ARG A 486 9.08 0.12 15.69
N VAL A 487 7.94 0.40 16.31
CA VAL A 487 6.61 0.23 15.71
C VAL A 487 5.94 1.60 15.66
N VAL A 488 5.29 1.92 14.54
CA VAL A 488 4.24 2.94 14.47
C VAL A 488 2.92 2.17 14.59
N PRO A 489 2.29 2.11 15.77
CA PRO A 489 1.13 1.26 15.96
C PRO A 489 -0.13 1.88 15.33
N MET A 490 -1.09 1.02 14.99
CA MET A 490 -2.44 1.46 14.61
C MET A 490 -3.20 2.01 15.82
N LEU A 491 -3.13 1.34 16.97
CA LEU A 491 -3.83 1.71 18.21
C LEU A 491 -2.83 2.08 19.32
N PRO A 492 -3.14 3.06 20.20
CA PRO A 492 -2.20 3.51 21.23
C PRO A 492 -1.72 2.37 22.14
N PRO A 493 -0.44 2.38 22.60
CA PRO A 493 0.15 1.30 23.40
C PRO A 493 -0.66 0.89 24.63
N GLU A 494 -1.39 1.81 25.25
CA GLU A 494 -2.23 1.59 26.42
C GLU A 494 -3.40 0.63 26.12
N LEU A 495 -3.83 0.55 24.86
CA LEU A 495 -4.73 -0.49 24.35
C LEU A 495 -3.96 -1.65 23.71
N SER A 496 -3.04 -1.37 22.78
CA SER A 496 -2.41 -2.38 21.92
C SER A 496 -1.40 -3.27 22.64
N GLU A 497 -0.65 -2.76 23.62
CA GLU A 497 0.27 -3.56 24.45
C GLU A 497 -0.37 -4.06 25.76
N ASN A 498 -1.57 -3.56 26.14
CA ASN A 498 -2.22 -3.89 27.42
C ASN A 498 -3.66 -4.41 27.32
N LEU A 499 -4.69 -3.56 27.15
CA LEU A 499 -6.10 -3.99 27.34
C LEU A 499 -6.67 -4.84 26.21
N CYS A 500 -6.24 -4.62 24.97
CA CYS A 500 -6.57 -5.50 23.84
C CYS A 500 -5.65 -6.73 23.82
N SER A 501 -4.36 -6.54 24.12
CA SER A 501 -3.36 -7.61 24.17
C SER A 501 -3.77 -8.72 25.14
N LEU A 502 -3.69 -9.97 24.68
CA LEU A 502 -4.08 -11.17 25.43
C LEU A 502 -3.02 -11.59 26.48
N VAL A 503 -2.60 -10.63 27.31
CA VAL A 503 -1.55 -10.76 28.32
C VAL A 503 -1.87 -11.85 29.36
N ALA A 504 -0.88 -12.72 29.62
CA ALA A 504 -1.01 -13.84 30.54
C ALA A 504 -1.41 -13.42 31.98
N LYS A 505 -2.18 -14.30 32.61
CA LYS A 505 -2.77 -14.24 33.96
C LYS A 505 -3.72 -13.06 34.23
N LYS A 506 -4.14 -12.32 33.21
CA LYS A 506 -5.17 -11.26 33.29
C LYS A 506 -6.43 -11.64 32.52
N ASN A 507 -7.60 -11.24 33.03
CA ASN A 507 -8.87 -11.27 32.31
C ASN A 507 -8.78 -10.36 31.09
N ARG A 508 -9.19 -10.87 29.93
CA ARG A 508 -9.22 -10.16 28.65
C ARG A 508 -10.49 -10.49 27.87
N LEU A 509 -10.97 -9.52 27.10
CA LEU A 509 -12.12 -9.68 26.22
C LEU A 509 -11.65 -10.24 24.88
N ALA A 510 -12.26 -11.34 24.45
CA ALA A 510 -11.90 -11.99 23.19
C ALA A 510 -13.14 -12.31 22.33
N PHE A 511 -12.96 -12.24 21.02
CA PHE A 511 -13.83 -12.85 20.03
C PHE A 511 -13.29 -14.26 19.74
N THR A 512 -14.01 -15.29 20.18
CA THR A 512 -13.59 -16.69 20.06
C THR A 512 -14.20 -17.34 18.83
N VAL A 513 -13.35 -18.04 18.08
CA VAL A 513 -13.74 -19.03 17.07
C VAL A 513 -13.47 -20.42 17.63
N GLU A 514 -14.53 -21.13 17.97
CA GLU A 514 -14.49 -22.52 18.44
C GLU A 514 -14.71 -23.46 17.24
N MET A 515 -13.83 -24.43 17.03
CA MET A 515 -13.87 -25.35 15.90
C MET A 515 -13.82 -26.81 16.38
N GLU A 516 -14.77 -27.62 15.90
CA GLU A 516 -14.73 -29.08 16.07
C GLU A 516 -14.23 -29.76 14.80
N ALA A 517 -13.26 -30.64 14.95
CA ALA A 517 -12.62 -31.38 13.88
C ALA A 517 -12.38 -32.86 14.24
N ASP A 518 -12.05 -33.65 13.24
CA ASP A 518 -11.51 -35.00 13.40
C ASP A 518 -9.97 -35.01 13.23
N TRP A 519 -9.34 -36.14 13.58
CA TRP A 519 -7.91 -36.38 13.35
C TRP A 519 -7.49 -36.48 11.87
N SER A 520 -8.38 -36.19 10.91
CA SER A 520 -8.06 -36.00 9.47
C SER A 520 -8.00 -34.51 9.06
N GLY A 521 -8.18 -33.59 10.02
CA GLY A 521 -8.28 -32.16 9.75
C GLY A 521 -9.59 -31.74 9.10
N THR A 522 -10.65 -32.55 9.17
CA THR A 522 -11.99 -32.16 8.69
C THR A 522 -12.69 -31.34 9.76
N ILE A 523 -12.64 -30.01 9.67
CA ILE A 523 -13.44 -29.11 10.50
C ILE A 523 -14.91 -29.20 10.07
N PHE A 524 -15.76 -29.86 10.86
CA PHE A 524 -17.17 -30.09 10.55
C PHE A 524 -18.13 -29.15 11.28
N HIS A 525 -17.70 -28.47 12.34
CA HIS A 525 -18.49 -27.44 13.02
C HIS A 525 -17.61 -26.26 13.45
N ALA A 526 -18.18 -25.06 13.44
CA ALA A 526 -17.55 -23.85 13.95
C ALA A 526 -18.61 -22.95 14.62
N LYS A 527 -18.24 -22.32 15.74
CA LYS A 527 -19.04 -21.33 16.47
C LYS A 527 -18.23 -20.04 16.60
N PHE A 528 -18.93 -18.92 16.66
CA PHE A 528 -18.36 -17.58 16.80
C PHE A 528 -19.09 -16.88 17.95
N TYR A 529 -18.37 -16.38 18.94
CA TYR A 529 -18.98 -15.68 20.07
C TYR A 529 -18.00 -14.75 20.78
N LYS A 530 -18.52 -13.73 21.44
CA LYS A 530 -17.75 -12.91 22.37
C LYS A 530 -17.59 -13.62 23.71
N SER A 531 -16.43 -13.44 24.31
CA SER A 531 -15.94 -14.26 25.42
C SER A 531 -15.06 -13.44 26.37
N ILE A 532 -14.76 -14.04 27.51
CA ILE A 532 -13.78 -13.58 28.50
C ILE A 532 -12.78 -14.73 28.68
N ILE A 533 -11.48 -14.45 28.49
CA ILE A 533 -10.41 -15.44 28.68
C ILE A 533 -9.43 -14.95 29.76
N LYS A 534 -8.60 -15.88 30.27
CA LYS A 534 -7.47 -15.57 31.14
C LYS A 534 -6.29 -16.44 30.71
N VAL A 535 -5.48 -15.93 29.78
CA VAL A 535 -4.35 -16.68 29.19
C VAL A 535 -3.44 -17.22 30.29
N ASP A 536 -3.09 -18.51 30.23
CA ASP A 536 -2.27 -19.13 31.25
C ASP A 536 -0.81 -18.70 31.18
N GLU A 537 -0.25 -18.66 29.98
CA GLU A 537 1.19 -18.52 29.77
C GLU A 537 1.48 -17.95 28.38
N ARG A 538 2.44 -17.03 28.30
CA ARG A 538 3.03 -16.56 27.04
C ARG A 538 4.19 -17.47 26.67
N TYR A 539 4.11 -18.09 25.50
CA TYR A 539 5.23 -18.80 24.89
C TYR A 539 5.93 -17.87 23.88
N THR A 540 7.18 -18.19 23.55
CA THR A 540 7.81 -17.65 22.35
C THR A 540 8.03 -18.77 21.34
N TYR A 541 8.09 -18.44 20.05
CA TYR A 541 8.26 -19.44 18.99
C TYR A 541 9.46 -20.37 19.23
N ASN A 542 10.54 -19.90 19.85
CA ASN A 542 11.70 -20.73 20.22
C ASN A 542 11.35 -21.78 21.28
N ARG A 543 10.68 -21.40 22.38
CA ARG A 543 10.25 -22.35 23.42
C ARG A 543 9.25 -23.39 22.88
N ALA A 544 8.27 -22.93 22.11
CA ALA A 544 7.29 -23.85 21.51
C ALA A 544 7.98 -24.84 20.55
N GLU A 545 8.96 -24.39 19.77
CA GLU A 545 9.79 -25.23 18.90
C GLU A 545 10.64 -26.25 19.69
N GLU A 546 11.18 -25.88 20.86
CA GLU A 546 11.90 -26.79 21.76
C GLU A 546 10.98 -27.88 22.32
N GLU A 547 9.78 -27.53 22.81
CA GLU A 547 8.79 -28.49 23.31
C GLU A 547 8.25 -29.40 22.19
N ILE A 548 8.08 -28.88 20.96
CA ILE A 548 7.76 -29.68 19.77
C ILE A 548 8.89 -30.66 19.43
N LYS A 549 10.16 -30.22 19.49
CA LYS A 549 11.33 -31.07 19.20
C LYS A 549 11.61 -32.12 20.26
N ALA A 550 11.19 -31.90 21.51
CA ALA A 550 11.28 -32.90 22.56
C ALA A 550 10.40 -34.14 22.28
N GLY A 551 9.33 -33.99 21.49
CA GLY A 551 8.58 -35.11 20.91
C GLY A 551 7.71 -35.93 21.86
N ASP A 552 7.51 -35.46 23.10
CA ASP A 552 6.68 -36.15 24.10
C ASP A 552 5.20 -36.19 23.67
N PRO A 553 4.61 -37.37 23.43
CA PRO A 553 3.20 -37.51 23.05
C PRO A 553 2.19 -36.92 24.05
N ASN A 554 2.61 -36.68 25.29
CA ASN A 554 1.79 -36.09 26.36
C ASN A 554 1.93 -34.55 26.43
N ASN A 555 2.93 -33.96 25.75
CA ASN A 555 3.08 -32.52 25.68
C ASN A 555 1.99 -31.91 24.79
N TRP A 556 1.28 -30.92 25.36
CA TRP A 556 0.13 -30.28 24.73
C TRP A 556 0.49 -29.47 23.48
N ILE A 557 1.66 -28.82 23.44
CA ILE A 557 2.16 -28.12 22.24
C ILE A 557 2.44 -29.12 21.12
N PHE A 558 3.05 -30.26 21.44
CA PHE A 558 3.35 -31.32 20.47
C PHE A 558 2.08 -32.00 19.91
N GLN A 559 1.04 -32.17 20.74
CA GLN A 559 -0.29 -32.61 20.27
C GLN A 559 -0.93 -31.60 19.31
N MET A 560 -0.92 -30.32 19.66
CA MET A 560 -1.42 -29.25 18.77
C MET A 560 -0.62 -29.20 17.46
N MET A 561 0.71 -29.34 17.51
CA MET A 561 1.56 -29.35 16.31
C MET A 561 1.25 -30.53 15.39
N LYS A 562 1.07 -31.74 15.94
CA LYS A 562 0.62 -32.90 15.15
C LYS A 562 -0.69 -32.64 14.42
N PHE A 563 -1.64 -31.93 15.04
CA PHE A 563 -2.88 -31.56 14.39
C PHE A 563 -2.71 -30.45 13.34
N ALA A 564 -1.94 -29.39 13.62
CA ALA A 564 -1.60 -28.36 12.65
C ALA A 564 -0.90 -28.93 11.41
N ASP A 565 -0.01 -29.90 11.59
CA ASP A 565 0.68 -30.58 10.50
C ASP A 565 -0.28 -31.41 9.61
N ILE A 566 -1.38 -31.92 10.19
CA ILE A 566 -2.48 -32.57 9.45
C ILE A 566 -3.33 -31.54 8.70
N LEU A 567 -3.66 -30.40 9.33
CA LEU A 567 -4.31 -29.27 8.65
C LEU A 567 -3.49 -28.80 7.44
N ARG A 568 -2.18 -28.59 7.61
CA ARG A 568 -1.23 -28.24 6.53
C ARG A 568 -1.20 -29.28 5.42
N LYS A 569 -1.04 -30.56 5.76
CA LYS A 569 -1.04 -31.66 4.76
C LYS A 569 -2.35 -31.70 3.96
N ARG A 570 -3.49 -31.52 4.63
CA ARG A 570 -4.81 -31.39 3.97
C ARG A 570 -4.89 -30.15 3.07
N ARG A 571 -4.42 -29.00 3.56
CA ARG A 571 -4.37 -27.71 2.85
C ARG A 571 -3.61 -27.85 1.53
N LEU A 572 -2.37 -28.36 1.58
CA LEU A 572 -1.50 -28.55 0.41
C LEU A 572 -2.00 -29.64 -0.55
N ASN A 573 -2.54 -30.76 -0.03
CA ASN A 573 -3.11 -31.83 -0.86
C ASN A 573 -4.38 -31.42 -1.63
N SER A 574 -4.95 -30.25 -1.36
CA SER A 574 -6.15 -29.73 -2.03
C SER A 574 -5.91 -28.39 -2.74
N GLY A 575 -4.79 -28.32 -3.48
CA GLY A 575 -4.57 -27.28 -4.49
C GLY A 575 -3.89 -26.00 -3.99
N ARG A 576 -2.90 -26.08 -3.09
CA ARG A 576 -2.36 -24.89 -2.39
C ARG A 576 -0.85 -24.82 -2.34
N VAL A 577 -0.34 -23.62 -2.52
CA VAL A 577 1.10 -23.31 -2.47
C VAL A 577 1.58 -23.22 -1.01
N ASP A 578 2.82 -23.64 -0.76
CA ASP A 578 3.56 -23.32 0.47
C ASP A 578 4.77 -22.46 0.10
N LEU A 579 4.60 -21.14 0.18
CA LEU A 579 5.64 -20.19 -0.16
C LEU A 579 6.60 -19.98 1.01
N ASN A 580 7.49 -20.97 1.21
CA ASN A 580 8.57 -20.89 2.19
C ASN A 580 9.68 -19.93 1.74
N LEU A 581 9.36 -18.64 1.67
CA LEU A 581 10.31 -17.57 1.42
C LEU A 581 11.24 -17.41 2.63
N LYS A 582 12.56 -17.42 2.40
CA LYS A 582 13.53 -17.10 3.45
C LYS A 582 13.64 -15.58 3.59
N GLU A 583 13.00 -15.04 4.60
CA GLU A 583 13.11 -13.62 4.96
C GLU A 583 14.42 -13.34 5.68
N ASN A 584 15.03 -12.19 5.41
CA ASN A 584 16.26 -11.75 6.06
C ASN A 584 15.93 -10.81 7.23
N LYS A 585 16.45 -11.11 8.41
CA LYS A 585 16.29 -10.30 9.62
C LYS A 585 17.55 -9.50 9.91
N VAL A 586 17.36 -8.20 10.12
CA VAL A 586 18.35 -7.31 10.70
C VAL A 586 18.39 -7.55 12.21
N VAL A 587 19.57 -7.87 12.74
CA VAL A 587 19.84 -7.96 14.16
C VAL A 587 20.56 -6.67 14.58
N THR A 588 20.02 -5.98 15.57
CA THR A 588 20.61 -4.73 16.11
C THR A 588 21.11 -4.91 17.54
N ASP A 589 22.01 -4.02 17.95
CA ASP A 589 22.35 -3.80 19.36
C ASP A 589 21.31 -2.91 20.09
N SER A 590 21.57 -2.58 21.36
CA SER A 590 20.73 -1.69 22.19
C SER A 590 20.58 -0.29 21.61
N ASP A 591 21.54 0.13 20.80
CA ASP A 591 21.68 1.49 20.28
C ASP A 591 21.18 1.53 18.82
N HIS A 592 20.42 0.51 18.41
CA HIS A 592 19.81 0.30 17.10
C HIS A 592 20.80 0.20 15.92
N ASN A 593 22.10 -0.03 16.17
CA ASN A 593 23.06 -0.27 15.10
C ASN A 593 22.95 -1.72 14.62
N VAL A 594 23.14 -1.96 13.33
CA VAL A 594 23.20 -3.32 12.79
C VAL A 594 24.45 -4.05 13.28
N VAL A 595 24.23 -5.29 13.75
CA VAL A 595 25.24 -6.26 14.19
C VAL A 595 25.35 -7.40 13.17
N GLU A 596 24.24 -7.85 12.60
CA GLU A 596 24.16 -8.98 11.68
C GLU A 596 22.93 -8.84 10.76
N ILE A 597 23.02 -9.37 9.54
CA ILE A 597 21.87 -9.57 8.65
C ILE A 597 21.91 -11.04 8.21
N LYS A 598 20.86 -11.80 8.51
CA LYS A 598 20.80 -13.25 8.23
C LYS A 598 19.39 -13.73 7.85
N PRO A 599 19.25 -14.82 7.09
CA PRO A 599 17.95 -15.45 6.88
C PRO A 599 17.39 -16.00 8.19
N VAL A 600 16.06 -16.00 8.32
CA VAL A 600 15.32 -16.66 9.39
C VAL A 600 14.68 -17.93 8.85
N ASP A 601 14.80 -19.03 9.61
CA ASP A 601 14.13 -20.29 9.29
C ASP A 601 12.74 -20.36 9.94
N ARG A 602 11.73 -20.74 9.14
CA ARG A 602 10.34 -20.89 9.57
C ARG A 602 10.16 -22.16 10.41
N LEU A 603 10.30 -21.98 11.73
CA LEU A 603 10.06 -23.00 12.77
C LEU A 603 8.68 -23.66 12.67
N GLN A 604 8.54 -24.88 13.19
CA GLN A 604 7.24 -25.58 13.29
C GLN A 604 6.25 -24.81 14.17
N ALA A 605 6.74 -24.14 15.22
CA ALA A 605 5.94 -23.27 16.06
C ALA A 605 5.24 -22.11 15.29
N HIS A 606 5.81 -21.61 14.18
CA HIS A 606 5.10 -20.64 13.33
C HIS A 606 3.96 -21.33 12.56
N ILE A 607 4.26 -22.47 11.93
CA ILE A 607 3.30 -23.27 11.16
C ILE A 607 2.08 -23.69 12.00
N LEU A 608 2.29 -24.01 13.28
CA LEU A 608 1.24 -24.25 14.27
C LEU A 608 0.21 -23.10 14.32
N ILE A 609 0.68 -21.88 14.60
CA ILE A 609 -0.15 -20.68 14.71
C ILE A 609 -0.77 -20.35 13.34
N GLU A 610 0.00 -20.41 12.26
CA GLU A 610 -0.48 -20.16 10.91
C GLU A 610 -1.70 -21.02 10.55
N GLU A 611 -1.65 -22.35 10.71
CA GLU A 611 -2.77 -23.23 10.33
C GLU A 611 -4.01 -23.03 11.23
N PHE A 612 -3.82 -22.67 12.50
CA PHE A 612 -4.92 -22.32 13.42
C PHE A 612 -5.57 -20.98 13.00
N MET A 613 -4.79 -19.94 12.73
CA MET A 613 -5.29 -18.63 12.30
C MET A 613 -5.92 -18.67 10.92
N LEU A 614 -5.34 -19.43 9.97
CA LEU A 614 -5.96 -19.70 8.67
C LEU A 614 -7.33 -20.37 8.85
N SER A 615 -7.43 -21.39 9.72
CA SER A 615 -8.70 -22.07 10.00
C SER A 615 -9.78 -21.12 10.51
N ALA A 616 -9.44 -20.22 11.44
CA ALA A 616 -10.35 -19.18 11.94
C ALA A 616 -10.77 -18.19 10.83
N ASN A 617 -9.80 -17.62 10.10
CA ASN A 617 -10.03 -16.70 8.98
C ASN A 617 -10.98 -17.27 7.92
N ILE A 618 -10.80 -18.53 7.53
CA ILE A 618 -11.68 -19.22 6.56
C ILE A 618 -13.10 -19.39 7.13
N LYS A 619 -13.23 -19.83 8.38
CA LYS A 619 -14.55 -20.11 8.97
C LYS A 619 -15.36 -18.84 9.21
N VAL A 620 -14.71 -17.73 9.58
CA VAL A 620 -15.34 -16.41 9.63
C VAL A 620 -15.78 -15.95 8.25
N ALA A 621 -14.90 -16.01 7.24
CA ALA A 621 -15.25 -15.64 5.85
C ALA A 621 -16.43 -16.48 5.30
N GLU A 622 -16.40 -17.79 5.49
CA GLU A 622 -17.49 -18.70 5.15
C GLU A 622 -18.82 -18.29 5.80
N PHE A 623 -18.80 -17.89 7.08
CA PHE A 623 -19.99 -17.55 7.85
C PHE A 623 -20.57 -16.19 7.45
N ILE A 624 -19.73 -15.17 7.28
CA ILE A 624 -20.16 -13.84 6.83
C ILE A 624 -20.76 -13.93 5.42
N ARG A 625 -20.14 -14.68 4.50
CA ARG A 625 -20.71 -14.92 3.16
C ARG A 625 -22.07 -15.63 3.22
N LYS A 626 -22.21 -16.67 4.06
CA LYS A 626 -23.51 -17.38 4.28
C LYS A 626 -24.60 -16.49 4.89
N LYS A 627 -24.28 -15.25 5.28
CA LYS A 627 -25.18 -14.24 5.83
C LYS A 627 -25.32 -13.01 4.93
N GLU A 628 -24.73 -13.03 3.73
CA GLU A 628 -24.87 -12.02 2.68
C GLU A 628 -24.59 -10.59 3.19
N ARG A 629 -23.57 -10.44 4.06
CA ARG A 629 -23.13 -9.14 4.58
C ARG A 629 -21.88 -8.62 3.87
N PRO A 630 -21.84 -7.35 3.45
CA PRO A 630 -20.62 -6.69 2.99
C PRO A 630 -19.52 -6.72 4.06
N THR A 631 -18.32 -7.17 3.67
CA THR A 631 -17.10 -7.21 4.49
C THR A 631 -15.87 -7.14 3.60
N LEU A 632 -14.69 -6.92 4.20
CA LEU A 632 -13.41 -6.96 3.48
C LEU A 632 -12.89 -8.41 3.36
N TYR A 633 -12.95 -8.95 2.15
CA TYR A 633 -12.23 -10.17 1.77
C TYR A 633 -10.76 -9.85 1.51
N ARG A 634 -9.88 -10.79 1.84
CA ARG A 634 -8.46 -10.74 1.48
C ARG A 634 -8.29 -11.51 0.18
N VAL A 635 -8.24 -10.76 -0.92
CA VAL A 635 -8.16 -11.29 -2.29
C VAL A 635 -6.71 -11.52 -2.69
N HIS A 636 -6.48 -12.57 -3.45
CA HIS A 636 -5.26 -12.80 -4.23
C HIS A 636 -5.71 -13.46 -5.53
N GLU A 637 -5.55 -12.77 -6.65
CA GLU A 637 -5.99 -13.28 -7.95
C GLU A 637 -4.99 -14.30 -8.53
N PRO A 638 -5.40 -15.15 -9.49
CA PRO A 638 -4.46 -15.93 -10.28
C PRO A 638 -3.48 -15.04 -11.04
N MET A 639 -2.34 -15.61 -11.42
CA MET A 639 -1.38 -14.95 -12.31
C MET A 639 -1.96 -14.69 -13.71
N ASP A 640 -1.56 -13.58 -14.34
CA ASP A 640 -2.05 -13.19 -15.68
C ASP A 640 -1.68 -14.19 -16.79
N VAL A 641 -2.45 -14.18 -17.88
CA VAL A 641 -2.17 -14.97 -19.09
C VAL A 641 -0.80 -14.65 -19.67
N GLU A 642 -0.39 -13.37 -19.70
CA GLU A 642 0.95 -12.96 -20.16
C GLU A 642 2.06 -13.60 -19.30
N LYS A 643 1.85 -13.73 -17.98
CA LYS A 643 2.79 -14.41 -17.07
C LYS A 643 2.80 -15.92 -17.29
N LEU A 644 1.64 -16.52 -17.59
CA LEU A 644 1.54 -17.94 -17.92
C LEU A 644 2.29 -18.27 -19.22
N GLU A 645 2.18 -17.42 -20.24
CA GLU A 645 2.91 -17.55 -21.50
C GLU A 645 4.41 -17.30 -21.34
N MET A 646 4.81 -16.35 -20.49
CA MET A 646 6.21 -16.10 -20.10
C MET A 646 6.84 -17.33 -19.44
N LEU A 647 6.19 -17.92 -18.41
CA LEU A 647 6.67 -19.14 -17.77
C LEU A 647 6.69 -20.35 -18.71
N ASN A 648 5.67 -20.51 -19.56
CA ASN A 648 5.66 -21.57 -20.58
C ASN A 648 6.76 -21.37 -21.65
N SER A 649 7.17 -20.12 -21.91
CA SER A 649 8.31 -19.83 -22.78
C SER A 649 9.64 -20.17 -22.11
N PHE A 650 9.79 -19.90 -20.81
CA PHE A 650 10.94 -20.37 -20.02
C PHE A 650 11.12 -21.89 -20.15
N LEU A 651 10.06 -22.67 -19.92
CA LEU A 651 10.11 -24.14 -19.97
C LEU A 651 10.59 -24.65 -21.34
N ARG A 652 10.00 -24.12 -22.43
CA ARG A 652 10.39 -24.45 -23.81
C ARG A 652 11.85 -24.10 -24.10
N LEU A 653 12.31 -22.92 -23.71
CA LEU A 653 13.68 -22.45 -23.95
C LEU A 653 14.73 -23.27 -23.17
N ASN A 654 14.36 -23.79 -21.99
CA ASN A 654 15.21 -24.66 -21.18
C ASN A 654 15.09 -26.15 -21.55
N GLY A 655 14.34 -26.50 -22.60
CA GLY A 655 14.12 -27.89 -23.04
C GLY A 655 13.28 -28.75 -22.07
N VAL A 656 12.58 -28.13 -21.12
CA VAL A 656 11.76 -28.83 -20.13
C VAL A 656 10.49 -29.31 -20.81
N ASN A 657 10.29 -30.64 -20.88
CA ASN A 657 9.13 -31.26 -21.50
C ASN A 657 7.88 -31.24 -20.59
N ALA A 658 7.49 -30.05 -20.14
CA ALA A 658 6.29 -29.78 -19.37
C ALA A 658 5.74 -28.39 -19.73
N GLN A 659 4.44 -28.19 -19.50
CA GLN A 659 3.76 -26.93 -19.77
C GLN A 659 2.67 -26.70 -18.70
N LEU A 660 2.63 -25.48 -18.16
CA LEU A 660 1.49 -25.00 -17.37
C LEU A 660 0.28 -24.89 -18.30
N GLN A 661 -0.72 -25.76 -18.11
CA GLN A 661 -1.95 -25.74 -18.92
C GLN A 661 -2.86 -24.58 -18.53
N ASP A 662 -2.87 -24.28 -17.23
CA ASP A 662 -3.63 -23.24 -16.58
C ASP A 662 -2.85 -22.73 -15.35
N THR A 663 -3.48 -21.83 -14.60
CA THR A 663 -2.98 -21.28 -13.35
C THR A 663 -3.37 -22.11 -12.11
N ASN A 664 -3.87 -23.33 -12.27
CA ASN A 664 -4.19 -24.16 -11.09
C ASN A 664 -2.92 -24.73 -10.44
N TYR A 665 -3.01 -25.03 -9.14
CA TYR A 665 -1.86 -25.53 -8.39
C TYR A 665 -1.35 -26.87 -8.92
N GLU A 666 -2.24 -27.73 -9.43
CA GLU A 666 -1.90 -29.04 -10.00
C GLU A 666 -1.01 -28.90 -11.25
N SER A 667 -1.32 -27.91 -12.10
CA SER A 667 -0.52 -27.51 -13.28
C SER A 667 0.88 -27.03 -12.87
N ILE A 668 0.95 -26.14 -11.87
CA ILE A 668 2.21 -25.63 -11.32
C ILE A 668 3.03 -26.75 -10.65
N ARG A 669 2.40 -27.57 -9.80
CA ARG A 669 3.04 -28.67 -9.07
C ARG A 669 3.62 -29.71 -10.02
N HIS A 670 2.91 -30.07 -11.09
CA HIS A 670 3.42 -30.98 -12.11
C HIS A 670 4.71 -30.42 -12.76
N VAL A 671 4.72 -29.13 -13.13
CA VAL A 671 5.94 -28.50 -13.66
C VAL A 671 7.07 -28.46 -12.62
N LEU A 672 6.77 -28.12 -11.37
CA LEU A 672 7.75 -28.11 -10.28
C LEU A 672 8.39 -29.50 -10.07
N GLN A 673 7.60 -30.58 -10.14
CA GLN A 673 8.10 -31.96 -10.01
C GLN A 673 8.91 -32.43 -11.24
N VAL A 674 8.70 -31.85 -12.42
CA VAL A 674 9.49 -32.16 -13.63
C VAL A 674 10.80 -31.35 -13.68
N ILE A 675 10.84 -30.19 -13.03
CA ILE A 675 12.02 -29.30 -13.02
C ILE A 675 12.90 -29.46 -11.76
N GLU A 676 12.42 -30.17 -10.73
CA GLU A 676 13.12 -30.48 -9.48
C GLU A 676 14.52 -31.08 -9.72
N GLY A 677 15.55 -30.50 -9.09
CA GLY A 677 16.94 -30.92 -9.25
C GLY A 677 17.61 -30.50 -10.57
N SER A 678 16.91 -29.85 -11.49
CA SER A 678 17.51 -29.32 -12.73
C SER A 678 18.24 -27.99 -12.51
N PRO A 679 19.22 -27.62 -13.37
CA PRO A 679 19.88 -26.30 -13.31
C PRO A 679 18.91 -25.12 -13.43
N SER A 680 17.75 -25.33 -14.04
CA SER A 680 16.73 -24.32 -14.33
C SER A 680 15.73 -24.13 -13.18
N GLU A 681 15.70 -25.02 -12.18
CA GLU A 681 14.72 -25.03 -11.09
C GLU A 681 14.69 -23.70 -10.31
N ARG A 682 15.86 -23.25 -9.82
CA ARG A 682 16.00 -21.99 -9.07
C ARG A 682 15.47 -20.80 -9.86
N LEU A 683 15.64 -20.81 -11.19
CA LEU A 683 15.26 -19.69 -12.07
C LEU A 683 13.75 -19.69 -12.30
N PHE A 684 13.18 -20.88 -12.54
CA PHE A 684 11.73 -21.05 -12.64
C PHE A 684 11.03 -20.66 -11.34
N ASN A 685 11.54 -21.08 -10.18
CA ASN A 685 10.99 -20.73 -8.88
C ASN A 685 10.96 -19.21 -8.63
N ILE A 686 12.06 -18.50 -8.94
CA ILE A 686 12.12 -17.02 -8.87
C ILE A 686 11.15 -16.36 -9.86
N SER A 687 11.00 -16.92 -11.06
CA SER A 687 10.13 -16.39 -12.11
C SER A 687 8.63 -16.62 -11.80
N LEU A 688 8.31 -17.77 -11.23
CA LEU A 688 6.98 -18.16 -10.77
C LEU A 688 6.53 -17.28 -9.60
N LEU A 689 7.38 -17.08 -8.59
CA LEU A 689 7.15 -16.14 -7.48
C LEU A 689 6.79 -14.72 -7.97
N ARG A 690 7.49 -14.23 -8.99
CA ARG A 690 7.25 -12.91 -9.61
C ARG A 690 6.11 -12.86 -10.62
N SER A 691 5.48 -14.00 -10.88
CA SER A 691 4.30 -14.10 -11.73
C SER A 691 3.00 -14.01 -10.93
N PHE A 692 3.05 -14.22 -9.61
CA PHE A 692 1.89 -14.10 -8.73
C PHE A 692 1.49 -12.64 -8.50
N MET A 693 0.18 -12.41 -8.40
CA MET A 693 -0.39 -11.10 -8.10
C MET A 693 -0.23 -10.76 -6.62
N GLN A 694 -0.04 -9.48 -6.30
CA GLN A 694 -0.03 -9.01 -4.92
C GLN A 694 -1.45 -9.12 -4.33
N ALA A 695 -1.57 -9.70 -3.13
CA ALA A 695 -2.83 -9.76 -2.41
C ALA A 695 -3.31 -8.36 -1.94
N TYR A 696 -4.62 -8.16 -1.86
CA TYR A 696 -5.25 -6.89 -1.48
C TYR A 696 -6.60 -7.09 -0.78
N TYR A 697 -7.18 -6.03 -0.22
CA TYR A 697 -8.51 -6.05 0.41
C TYR A 697 -9.59 -5.58 -0.58
N SER A 698 -10.67 -6.32 -0.68
CA SER A 698 -11.81 -6.03 -1.57
C SER A 698 -13.15 -6.31 -0.89
N GLY A 699 -14.20 -5.60 -1.30
CA GLY A 699 -15.57 -6.00 -0.98
C GLY A 699 -16.06 -7.20 -1.82
N GLU A 700 -15.41 -7.45 -2.96
CA GLU A 700 -15.76 -8.55 -3.86
C GLU A 700 -15.03 -9.85 -3.47
N GLN A 701 -15.79 -10.96 -3.45
CA GLN A 701 -15.28 -12.26 -3.05
C GLN A 701 -14.58 -12.99 -4.22
N LEU A 702 -13.45 -12.45 -4.67
CA LEU A 702 -12.65 -13.04 -5.76
C LEU A 702 -11.78 -14.24 -5.31
N GLY A 703 -11.67 -14.47 -3.99
CA GLY A 703 -10.90 -15.57 -3.39
C GLY A 703 -9.41 -15.27 -3.26
N HIS A 704 -8.67 -16.21 -2.65
CA HIS A 704 -7.24 -16.10 -2.37
C HIS A 704 -6.45 -17.24 -3.03
N TRP A 705 -6.14 -17.08 -4.31
CA TRP A 705 -5.49 -18.06 -5.19
C TRP A 705 -4.21 -18.67 -4.57
N GLY A 706 -3.29 -17.85 -4.05
CA GLY A 706 -2.02 -18.34 -3.48
C GLY A 706 -2.19 -19.26 -2.26
N LEU A 707 -3.35 -19.21 -1.61
CA LEU A 707 -3.77 -20.08 -0.52
C LEU A 707 -4.95 -20.98 -0.92
N GLY A 708 -5.32 -21.05 -2.19
CA GLY A 708 -6.46 -21.80 -2.76
C GLY A 708 -7.78 -21.65 -2.00
N PHE A 709 -8.02 -20.56 -1.28
CA PHE A 709 -9.24 -20.39 -0.49
C PHE A 709 -10.29 -19.61 -1.27
N LYS A 710 -11.49 -20.18 -1.40
CA LYS A 710 -12.63 -19.47 -2.00
C LYS A 710 -13.11 -18.35 -1.08
N ASP A 711 -13.21 -18.65 0.22
CA ASP A 711 -13.67 -17.77 1.28
C ASP A 711 -12.46 -17.42 2.16
N TYR A 712 -11.99 -16.17 2.12
CA TYR A 712 -10.88 -15.72 2.96
C TYR A 712 -10.98 -14.22 3.30
N CYS A 713 -10.86 -13.90 4.58
CA CYS A 713 -10.72 -12.55 5.11
C CYS A 713 -9.65 -12.59 6.21
N HIS A 714 -9.15 -11.42 6.61
CA HIS A 714 -8.36 -11.32 7.83
C HIS A 714 -9.29 -10.98 9.01
N PHE A 715 -9.20 -11.76 10.08
CA PHE A 715 -9.96 -11.62 11.32
C PHE A 715 -9.04 -11.70 12.56
N THR A 716 -7.87 -12.34 12.44
CA THR A 716 -6.99 -12.74 13.54
C THR A 716 -5.93 -11.72 13.96
N SER A 717 -5.98 -10.47 13.50
CA SER A 717 -5.05 -9.42 13.98
C SER A 717 -5.61 -7.98 14.07
N PRO A 718 -6.73 -7.75 14.79
CA PRO A 718 -7.41 -6.46 14.84
C PRO A 718 -6.68 -5.38 15.66
N ILE A 719 -5.66 -5.70 16.46
CA ILE A 719 -4.84 -4.68 17.17
C ILE A 719 -4.02 -3.86 16.16
N ARG A 720 -3.62 -4.49 15.06
CA ARG A 720 -2.65 -3.97 14.08
C ARG A 720 -3.13 -3.94 12.63
N ARG A 721 -4.38 -4.35 12.34
CA ARG A 721 -5.01 -4.29 11.01
C ARG A 721 -6.48 -3.83 11.10
N TYR A 722 -6.82 -2.73 10.43
CA TYR A 722 -8.19 -2.22 10.37
C TYR A 722 -9.18 -3.15 9.61
N PRO A 723 -8.79 -3.89 8.55
CA PRO A 723 -9.67 -4.87 7.92
C PRO A 723 -10.20 -5.94 8.87
N ASP A 724 -9.38 -6.40 9.82
CA ASP A 724 -9.80 -7.35 10.85
C ASP A 724 -10.80 -6.72 11.82
N LEU A 725 -10.61 -5.46 12.20
CA LEU A 725 -11.57 -4.70 13.03
C LEU A 725 -12.91 -4.50 12.31
N VAL A 726 -12.91 -4.24 11.00
CA VAL A 726 -14.13 -4.25 10.16
C VAL A 726 -14.78 -5.62 10.16
N CYS A 727 -14.01 -6.70 10.02
CA CYS A 727 -14.50 -8.07 10.04
C CYS A 727 -15.14 -8.44 11.40
N HIS A 728 -14.52 -8.05 12.52
CA HIS A 728 -15.08 -8.21 13.88
C HIS A 728 -16.43 -7.51 14.02
N ARG A 729 -16.57 -6.27 13.51
CA ARG A 729 -17.83 -5.49 13.59
C ARG A 729 -18.95 -6.10 12.75
N VAL A 730 -18.65 -6.60 11.55
CA VAL A 730 -19.61 -7.32 10.70
C VAL A 730 -20.01 -8.66 11.32
N LEU A 731 -19.07 -9.37 11.96
CA LEU A 731 -19.38 -10.60 12.68
C LEU A 731 -20.24 -10.35 13.94
N GLU A 732 -19.95 -9.27 14.68
CA GLU A 732 -20.72 -8.82 15.84
C GLU A 732 -22.18 -8.49 15.48
N SER A 733 -22.43 -7.71 14.41
CA SER A 733 -23.80 -7.39 13.98
C SER A 733 -24.59 -8.62 13.50
N ILE A 734 -23.92 -9.60 12.88
CA ILE A 734 -24.54 -10.89 12.53
C ILE A 734 -24.97 -11.67 13.77
N LEU A 735 -24.15 -11.69 14.84
CA LEU A 735 -24.47 -12.41 16.08
C LEU A 735 -25.58 -11.70 16.88
N LEU A 736 -25.57 -10.37 16.91
CA LEU A 736 -26.62 -9.55 17.54
C LEU A 736 -27.91 -9.45 16.70
N SER A 737 -27.90 -9.93 15.44
CA SER A 737 -28.99 -9.80 14.47
C SER A 737 -29.38 -8.36 14.12
N GLU A 738 -28.38 -7.47 14.09
CA GLU A 738 -28.52 -6.04 13.81
C GLU A 738 -28.40 -5.72 12.30
N GLU A 739 -28.46 -4.43 11.93
CA GLU A 739 -28.13 -3.99 10.56
C GLU A 739 -26.61 -4.06 10.31
N ASN A 740 -26.17 -4.09 9.04
CA ASN A 740 -24.73 -4.13 8.76
C ASN A 740 -24.12 -2.75 9.04
N PRO A 741 -22.98 -2.65 9.77
CA PRO A 741 -22.37 -1.35 10.10
C PRO A 741 -21.83 -0.59 8.88
N TYR A 742 -21.72 -1.26 7.72
CA TYR A 742 -21.14 -0.72 6.49
C TYR A 742 -21.98 -1.08 5.27
N SER A 743 -22.10 -0.17 4.30
CA SER A 743 -22.63 -0.46 2.97
C SER A 743 -21.56 -1.07 2.05
N GLU A 744 -21.97 -1.55 0.87
CA GLU A 744 -21.05 -2.07 -0.15
C GLU A 744 -20.03 -1.01 -0.62
N GLU A 745 -20.46 0.25 -0.75
CA GLU A 745 -19.56 1.33 -1.19
C GLU A 745 -18.58 1.75 -0.07
N ASP A 746 -19.01 1.71 1.21
CA ASP A 746 -18.10 1.92 2.36
C ASP A 746 -16.98 0.87 2.35
N ILE A 747 -17.36 -0.42 2.26
CA ILE A 747 -16.41 -1.55 2.21
C ILE A 747 -15.46 -1.43 1.02
N LYS A 748 -15.95 -1.02 -0.15
CA LYS A 748 -15.14 -0.81 -1.36
C LYS A 748 -14.13 0.33 -1.20
N VAL A 749 -14.53 1.46 -0.62
CA VAL A 749 -13.62 2.58 -0.30
C VAL A 749 -12.59 2.15 0.75
N MET A 750 -13.02 1.45 1.81
CA MET A 750 -12.11 0.90 2.83
C MET A 750 -11.10 -0.10 2.25
N GLY A 751 -11.51 -0.95 1.30
CA GLY A 751 -10.62 -1.89 0.62
C GLY A 751 -9.52 -1.19 -0.18
N LEU A 752 -9.87 -0.13 -0.91
CA LEU A 752 -8.93 0.71 -1.64
C LEU A 752 -7.92 1.42 -0.72
N HIS A 753 -8.39 1.95 0.42
CA HIS A 753 -7.57 2.66 1.41
C HIS A 753 -6.64 1.71 2.19
N THR A 754 -7.20 0.65 2.80
CA THR A 754 -6.43 -0.31 3.61
C THR A 754 -5.35 -1.02 2.78
N SER A 755 -5.64 -1.34 1.51
CA SER A 755 -4.64 -1.88 0.57
C SER A 755 -3.58 -0.85 0.14
N HIS A 756 -3.84 0.46 0.26
CA HIS A 756 -2.85 1.50 -0.01
C HIS A 756 -1.88 1.64 1.17
N GLU A 757 -2.39 1.79 2.39
CA GLU A 757 -1.54 1.93 3.58
C GLU A 757 -0.75 0.64 3.89
N GLU A 758 -1.29 -0.55 3.59
CA GLU A 758 -0.52 -1.81 3.64
C GLU A 758 0.70 -1.77 2.71
N ARG A 759 0.52 -1.41 1.42
CA ARG A 759 1.64 -1.30 0.48
C ARG A 759 2.67 -0.27 0.93
N LYS A 760 2.20 0.90 1.37
CA LYS A 760 3.02 1.98 1.92
C LYS A 760 3.84 1.52 3.14
N ALA A 761 3.23 0.74 4.03
CA ALA A 761 3.92 0.12 5.17
C ALA A 761 5.01 -0.84 4.69
N THR A 762 4.69 -1.83 3.85
CA THR A 762 5.66 -2.78 3.28
C THR A 762 6.79 -2.09 2.52
N ASP A 763 6.50 -1.04 1.75
CA ASP A 763 7.50 -0.23 1.06
C ASP A 763 8.42 0.49 2.05
N SER A 764 7.90 1.01 3.16
CA SER A 764 8.69 1.69 4.20
C SER A 764 9.57 0.75 5.02
N GLU A 765 9.07 -0.44 5.35
CA GLU A 765 9.81 -1.48 6.07
C GLU A 765 10.96 -2.01 5.22
N ARG A 766 10.71 -2.28 3.93
CA ARG A 766 11.74 -2.68 2.96
C ARG A 766 12.78 -1.59 2.75
N ASP A 767 12.38 -0.33 2.64
CA ASP A 767 13.34 0.77 2.41
C ASP A 767 14.13 1.10 3.68
N TYR A 768 13.57 0.91 4.88
CA TYR A 768 14.30 0.94 6.15
C TYR A 768 15.31 -0.22 6.27
N TYR A 769 14.90 -1.44 5.91
CA TYR A 769 15.81 -2.60 5.80
C TYR A 769 17.00 -2.28 4.90
N LYS A 770 16.76 -1.70 3.71
CA LYS A 770 17.81 -1.33 2.76
C LYS A 770 18.71 -0.22 3.30
N LEU A 771 18.17 0.77 4.00
CA LEU A 771 18.96 1.82 4.65
C LEU A 771 19.88 1.24 5.73
N LYS A 772 19.36 0.35 6.59
CA LYS A 772 20.17 -0.34 7.60
C LYS A 772 21.19 -1.32 6.98
N ALA A 773 20.88 -1.94 5.85
CA ALA A 773 21.85 -2.73 5.09
C ALA A 773 22.99 -1.88 4.48
N CYS A 774 22.69 -0.67 4.01
CA CYS A 774 23.70 0.31 3.59
C CYS A 774 24.65 0.66 4.76
N ARG A 775 24.10 0.98 5.95
CA ARG A 775 24.88 1.24 7.17
C ARG A 775 25.77 0.06 7.56
N PHE A 776 25.26 -1.17 7.43
CA PHE A 776 26.00 -2.38 7.76
C PHE A 776 27.20 -2.62 6.83
N LEU A 777 27.03 -2.45 5.51
CA LEU A 777 28.14 -2.60 4.56
C LEU A 777 29.19 -1.49 4.71
N GLU A 778 28.76 -0.25 4.99
CA GLU A 778 29.66 0.86 5.32
C GLU A 778 30.50 0.55 6.58
N LYS A 779 29.85 0.15 7.68
CA LYS A 779 30.47 -0.18 8.97
C LYS A 779 31.41 -1.39 8.91
N THR A 780 31.11 -2.39 8.09
CA THR A 780 31.93 -3.61 7.95
C THR A 780 33.10 -3.46 6.98
N GLY A 781 33.03 -2.52 6.03
CA GLY A 781 34.10 -2.25 5.07
C GLY A 781 34.40 -3.39 4.09
N ILE A 782 33.52 -4.39 3.98
CA ILE A 782 33.67 -5.53 3.07
C ILE A 782 33.52 -5.03 1.62
N LYS A 783 34.49 -5.34 0.77
CA LYS A 783 34.53 -4.88 -0.62
C LYS A 783 34.28 -5.96 -1.66
N GLU A 784 34.59 -7.21 -1.37
CA GLU A 784 34.45 -8.31 -2.34
C GLU A 784 33.29 -9.23 -1.97
N PHE A 785 32.46 -9.58 -2.94
CA PHE A 785 31.31 -10.46 -2.75
C PHE A 785 31.17 -11.43 -3.92
N THR A 786 30.59 -12.60 -3.66
CA THR A 786 29.86 -13.34 -4.69
C THR A 786 28.43 -12.80 -4.70
N ALA A 787 27.91 -12.49 -5.89
CA ALA A 787 26.55 -12.02 -6.06
C ALA A 787 25.79 -12.89 -7.06
N THR A 788 24.49 -13.07 -6.82
CA THR A 788 23.55 -13.79 -7.67
C THR A 788 22.74 -12.78 -8.49
N LEU A 789 22.66 -12.93 -9.83
CA LEU A 789 21.82 -12.06 -10.67
C LEU A 789 20.34 -12.33 -10.41
N ILE A 790 19.68 -11.47 -9.64
CA ILE A 790 18.26 -11.63 -9.33
C ILE A 790 17.35 -10.98 -10.39
N GLY A 791 17.77 -9.97 -11.15
CA GLY A 791 16.93 -9.32 -12.17
C GLY A 791 17.66 -8.30 -13.02
N PHE A 792 16.99 -7.71 -14.02
CA PHE A 792 17.52 -6.57 -14.77
C PHE A 792 16.42 -5.69 -15.37
N LYS A 793 16.81 -4.47 -15.75
CA LYS A 793 16.10 -3.48 -16.57
C LYS A 793 17.15 -2.80 -17.47
N SER A 794 16.77 -2.07 -18.51
CA SER A 794 17.76 -1.52 -19.47
C SER A 794 18.90 -0.74 -18.78
N ALA A 795 18.62 0.12 -17.79
CA ALA A 795 19.68 0.88 -17.11
C ALA A 795 20.50 0.10 -16.04
N VAL A 796 20.01 -1.03 -15.50
CA VAL A 796 20.62 -1.71 -14.33
C VAL A 796 20.33 -3.22 -14.28
N ALA A 797 21.34 -4.00 -13.88
CA ALA A 797 21.14 -5.33 -13.31
C ALA A 797 20.95 -5.23 -11.78
N PHE A 798 20.12 -6.11 -11.23
CA PHE A 798 19.85 -6.26 -9.80
C PHE A 798 20.48 -7.57 -9.32
N VAL A 799 21.28 -7.52 -8.26
CA VAL A 799 21.97 -8.70 -7.71
C VAL A 799 21.71 -8.84 -6.21
N GLU A 800 21.72 -10.08 -5.72
CA GLU A 800 21.75 -10.39 -4.29
C GLU A 800 23.18 -10.76 -3.91
N LEU A 801 23.78 -10.05 -2.95
CA LEU A 801 25.08 -10.40 -2.37
C LEU A 801 24.91 -11.64 -1.47
N ASN A 802 25.81 -12.61 -1.53
CA ASN A 802 25.61 -13.88 -0.82
C ASN A 802 25.97 -13.84 0.69
N ASN A 803 26.75 -12.85 1.14
CA ASN A 803 27.15 -12.68 2.55
C ASN A 803 27.60 -11.23 2.82
N PRO A 804 26.81 -10.39 3.51
CA PRO A 804 25.44 -10.63 3.97
C PRO A 804 24.44 -10.72 2.80
N PRO A 805 23.24 -11.34 3.02
CA PRO A 805 22.16 -11.41 2.04
C PRO A 805 21.50 -10.04 1.83
N VAL A 806 21.98 -9.28 0.83
CA VAL A 806 21.59 -7.89 0.59
C VAL A 806 21.43 -7.59 -0.90
N GLU A 807 20.36 -6.90 -1.29
CA GLU A 807 20.16 -6.43 -2.66
C GLU A 807 21.12 -5.28 -3.02
N ALA A 808 21.75 -5.40 -4.18
CA ALA A 808 22.60 -4.37 -4.80
C ALA A 808 22.27 -4.22 -6.30
N VAL A 809 22.80 -3.16 -6.92
CA VAL A 809 22.65 -2.89 -8.35
C VAL A 809 23.99 -2.77 -9.06
N ILE A 810 24.02 -3.23 -10.31
CA ILE A 810 25.14 -3.06 -11.24
C ILE A 810 24.64 -2.18 -12.40
N PRO A 811 25.20 -0.98 -12.61
CA PRO A 811 24.86 -0.14 -13.76
C PRO A 811 25.15 -0.82 -15.10
N ALA A 812 24.30 -0.59 -16.11
CA ALA A 812 24.45 -1.20 -17.43
C ALA A 812 25.82 -0.95 -18.11
N ILE A 813 26.47 0.18 -17.81
CA ILE A 813 27.82 0.53 -18.29
C ILE A 813 28.91 -0.49 -17.90
N GLU A 814 28.65 -1.32 -16.88
CA GLU A 814 29.53 -2.43 -16.54
C GLU A 814 29.51 -3.54 -17.60
N PHE A 815 28.40 -3.73 -18.33
CA PHE A 815 28.19 -4.81 -19.31
C PHE A 815 28.17 -4.36 -20.78
N THR A 816 27.85 -3.09 -21.05
CA THR A 816 27.65 -2.53 -22.41
C THR A 816 28.12 -1.07 -22.44
N ASP A 817 28.87 -0.66 -23.45
CA ASP A 817 29.36 0.72 -23.56
C ASP A 817 28.25 1.73 -23.92
N GLU A 818 27.10 1.24 -24.43
CA GLU A 818 25.92 2.06 -24.72
C GLU A 818 25.12 2.47 -23.47
N GLY A 819 25.43 1.91 -22.30
CA GLY A 819 24.71 2.22 -21.05
C GLY A 819 23.30 1.63 -20.96
N GLU A 820 22.92 0.71 -21.85
CA GLU A 820 21.64 -0.02 -21.80
C GLU A 820 21.82 -1.53 -22.03
N LEU A 821 21.19 -2.34 -21.16
CA LEU A 821 21.07 -3.79 -21.26
C LEU A 821 19.92 -4.15 -22.21
N GLN A 822 20.26 -4.79 -23.33
CA GLN A 822 19.27 -5.36 -24.24
C GLN A 822 18.91 -6.79 -23.81
N ALA A 823 17.64 -7.01 -23.47
CA ALA A 823 17.09 -8.34 -23.21
C ALA A 823 17.17 -9.21 -24.48
N GLU A 824 17.64 -10.44 -24.33
CA GLU A 824 17.48 -11.50 -25.35
C GLU A 824 16.24 -12.34 -25.07
N THR A 825 15.93 -12.53 -23.77
CA THR A 825 14.70 -13.13 -23.25
C THR A 825 14.30 -12.40 -21.97
N ASP A 826 13.14 -12.71 -21.38
CA ASP A 826 12.74 -12.17 -20.06
C ASP A 826 13.70 -12.57 -18.91
N PHE A 827 14.65 -13.47 -19.18
CA PHE A 827 15.54 -14.09 -18.19
C PHE A 827 17.03 -13.92 -18.52
N THR A 828 17.37 -13.39 -19.69
CA THR A 828 18.76 -13.29 -20.17
C THR A 828 19.03 -11.99 -20.94
N PHE A 829 20.25 -11.46 -20.80
CA PHE A 829 20.75 -10.34 -21.60
C PHE A 829 22.19 -10.58 -22.05
N TYR A 830 22.57 -10.01 -23.19
CA TYR A 830 23.92 -10.14 -23.72
C TYR A 830 24.82 -8.97 -23.33
N SER A 831 25.94 -9.26 -22.65
CA SER A 831 27.03 -8.31 -22.48
C SER A 831 27.93 -8.30 -23.70
N LYS A 832 27.91 -7.18 -24.43
CA LYS A 832 28.87 -6.89 -25.52
C LYS A 832 30.31 -6.85 -25.01
N LYS A 833 30.52 -6.24 -23.84
CA LYS A 833 31.84 -5.97 -23.22
C LYS A 833 32.59 -7.22 -22.75
N TYR A 834 31.87 -8.27 -22.35
CA TYR A 834 32.44 -9.58 -22.01
C TYR A 834 32.16 -10.66 -23.06
N THR A 835 31.51 -10.31 -24.17
CA THR A 835 31.02 -11.24 -25.21
C THR A 835 30.31 -12.45 -24.62
N LYS A 836 29.38 -12.20 -23.68
CA LYS A 836 28.79 -13.23 -22.81
C LYS A 836 27.32 -12.93 -22.52
N GLN A 837 26.47 -13.96 -22.63
CA GLN A 837 25.11 -13.95 -22.10
C GLN A 837 25.14 -14.09 -20.57
N TYR A 838 24.38 -13.24 -19.87
CA TYR A 838 24.13 -13.32 -18.44
C TYR A 838 22.68 -13.77 -18.20
N SER A 839 22.50 -14.72 -17.29
CA SER A 839 21.20 -15.34 -17.00
C SER A 839 20.78 -15.08 -15.55
N LEU A 840 19.47 -14.95 -15.28
CA LEU A 840 19.00 -14.91 -13.89
C LEU A 840 19.52 -16.11 -13.09
N GLY A 841 19.71 -15.91 -11.79
CA GLY A 841 20.27 -16.88 -10.84
C GLY A 841 21.76 -17.23 -11.05
N GLU A 842 22.42 -16.71 -12.09
CA GLU A 842 23.85 -16.88 -12.27
C GLU A 842 24.64 -16.17 -11.16
N THR A 843 25.68 -16.82 -10.64
CA THR A 843 26.55 -16.28 -9.58
C THR A 843 27.91 -15.84 -10.13
N PHE A 844 28.34 -14.63 -9.82
CA PHE A 844 29.64 -14.09 -10.24
C PHE A 844 30.27 -13.16 -9.18
N PRO A 845 31.61 -12.96 -9.20
CA PRO A 845 32.29 -12.07 -8.26
C PRO A 845 32.07 -10.59 -8.61
N VAL A 846 31.77 -9.79 -7.59
CA VAL A 846 31.58 -8.34 -7.68
C VAL A 846 32.42 -7.61 -6.63
N GLU A 847 32.67 -6.33 -6.87
CA GLU A 847 33.31 -5.41 -5.93
C GLU A 847 32.34 -4.27 -5.56
N LEU A 848 32.32 -3.85 -4.30
CA LEU A 848 31.62 -2.64 -3.87
C LEU A 848 32.18 -1.41 -4.59
N ASP A 849 31.31 -0.66 -5.26
CA ASP A 849 31.70 0.57 -5.95
C ASP A 849 31.39 1.80 -5.10
N ARG A 850 30.14 1.94 -4.68
CA ARG A 850 29.67 3.02 -3.80
C ARG A 850 28.39 2.64 -3.06
N ILE A 851 28.14 3.28 -1.93
CA ILE A 851 26.85 3.25 -1.23
C ILE A 851 26.18 4.61 -1.44
N ASP A 852 24.88 4.59 -1.74
CA ASP A 852 24.06 5.76 -1.96
C ASP A 852 22.97 5.81 -0.90
N PHE A 853 23.18 6.64 0.12
CA PHE A 853 22.19 6.79 1.19
C PHE A 853 20.92 7.50 0.71
N GLU A 854 21.02 8.39 -0.28
CA GLU A 854 19.87 9.17 -0.73
C GLU A 854 18.97 8.36 -1.68
N GLU A 855 19.54 7.63 -2.65
CA GLU A 855 18.77 6.64 -3.42
C GLU A 855 18.44 5.35 -2.64
N ILE A 856 19.01 5.16 -1.44
CA ILE A 856 18.94 3.93 -0.61
C ILE A 856 19.36 2.69 -1.42
N LYS A 857 20.59 2.74 -1.96
CA LYS A 857 21.14 1.72 -2.87
C LYS A 857 22.59 1.39 -2.58
N ILE A 858 22.94 0.14 -2.82
CA ILE A 858 24.31 -0.36 -2.87
C ILE A 858 24.67 -0.60 -4.33
N TYR A 859 25.72 0.06 -4.81
CA TYR A 859 26.23 -0.10 -6.17
C TYR A 859 27.46 -1.01 -6.13
N VAL A 860 27.44 -2.07 -6.93
CA VAL A 860 28.57 -2.98 -7.13
C VAL A 860 28.94 -3.05 -8.61
N LYS A 861 30.20 -3.38 -8.88
CA LYS A 861 30.79 -3.50 -10.22
C LYS A 861 31.34 -4.91 -10.43
N LEU A 862 31.54 -5.32 -11.67
CA LEU A 862 32.05 -6.67 -11.95
C LEU A 862 33.53 -6.74 -11.57
N LYS A 863 33.93 -7.79 -10.83
CA LYS A 863 35.33 -7.94 -10.41
C LYS A 863 36.19 -8.16 -11.65
N LYS A 864 37.08 -7.22 -11.95
CA LYS A 864 37.98 -7.32 -13.12
C LYS A 864 38.87 -8.55 -12.98
N PHE A 865 38.69 -9.52 -13.88
CA PHE A 865 39.60 -10.65 -14.00
C PHE A 865 40.99 -10.14 -14.37
N GLN A 866 41.91 -10.14 -13.40
CA GLN A 866 43.33 -10.14 -13.71
C GLN A 866 43.63 -11.41 -14.51
N LYS A 867 44.03 -11.25 -15.77
CA LYS A 867 44.71 -12.35 -16.47
C LYS A 867 45.92 -12.72 -15.63
N LYS A 868 46.03 -13.99 -15.25
CA LYS A 868 47.36 -14.56 -14.96
C LYS A 868 48.15 -14.43 -16.27
N GLY A 869 49.29 -13.74 -16.19
CA GLY A 869 50.20 -13.52 -17.31
C GLY A 869 50.91 -14.80 -17.74
#